data_AF-A0A5C6EZB4-F1
#
_entry.id   AF-A0A5C6EZB4-F1
#
_cell.length_a   1.000
_cell.length_b   1.000
_cell.length_c   1.000
_cell.angle_alpha   90.00
_cell.angle_beta   90.00
_cell.angle_gamma   90.00
#
_symmetry.space_group_name_H-M   'P 1'
#
loop_
_entity.id
_entity.type
_entity.pdbx_description
1 polymer ?
#
loop_
_entity_poly.entity_id
_entity_poly.type
_entity_poly.pdbx_seq_one_letter_code
_entity_poly.pdbx_strand_id
1 'polypeptide(L)'
;MVLSGISLVSLPHDESSIEAVASIEAIVPAVDDAADVVTLESFAQQDSSEAALPESNAITPFWRKVGDAPTFAPEWYANQGEVTQHVYYDDALTPAENGALLRDVISNLSAGDHIQIHAGTYSIDSYYTIQASGTESQPVTIAGAPGEEVTITRFNATQNVMNIFPSQYLIIEGLHLRGGSTGLKIQEVSHFMLHNVEISETKGNGVAANSKDTSYLYFIDNEIHDTGGNGEGLYLGAHDGSKITHNSYVIGNYIYNLNASDVGQGDGIEIKDGSYAVTIKHNFVQNTNYPGIIVYRTGRGAEDRNIIEENVIINSNDTAIQATADAVIRNNLVVTNRTGFLSKPFTTVPQNLTVVNNTIVAGTDGVRTIGWDSEDAVDNVFANNVIHSAVDRPIPNGLGNATVVGNVVVTDLAATFADIQFNGTSWDPTPLPNTQLIGTADLSYLPEVDLTGRPRITGGDVGAVDYREVGGELPDPDVPADGVYGRFDFGSDTSPLGSEYTRVTQADRYDYIAPYGWISGSVGSRDRARGDDLNRDFNFVSSGSMTFVVDVPDGNYQATVGFSDQSYAIDGMQVSIEGTSVDTISTVAGETVLRTYEFEIRDRQLSLTLTRGASGFALINSLELKRVLDVGAGVLVTPGLNQTTTESLGTSTFAVQLKTRPTAQVTINLLSTDSSEGMLSQTQLVFTPDDWDQPKTVTAIGVDDSVLDGDIEYTIMTSATESEDPAYDGLPVDDINLVNLDNEVVTDRLISQFDFGTAGSPVATGYTQVTPSDRYDPAVGHGWLGRSIGGRDRARMDDTTRDFNFVASGSMTFGVDIPAGNYQVEIVVADAIYENQGMQVLVEGEQVDTLSISGGESITRTYDVMVQDGQLTLTMVRGTRGFALINALKLTSSSTPNADPGVIVRAAANQVTSENLDSTSFTVELGSAPTSPVEINLGSNNENEGTLSTGQLVFTQENWNQPQTVTVTGVDDDLVDGDIPYQVITSNTTSLDPSYQGLDVDDVSITNLDNDISATELVNRFDFGSSTSPTEAGYTKVVPTDRYDASKGFGWLSGQLGSRDRTDADDLTRDFNHVASGAMEFAVDLANGVYRISVIIGDRYYAHSGMKVSVEGELVDTLSIGPNEFFRDSYMATVSDGQLTLEIARGESGFALINSMTIERIT
;
A
#
# COMPACT_ATOMS: atom_id res chain seq x y z
N MET A 1 5.31 19.84 -63.74
CA MET A 1 6.04 19.63 -65.00
C MET A 1 7.42 19.10 -64.65
N VAL A 2 7.94 18.16 -65.43
CA VAL A 2 8.95 17.15 -65.08
C VAL A 2 10.39 17.61 -65.45
N LEU A 3 11.41 17.00 -64.81
CA LEU A 3 12.87 16.95 -65.14
C LEU A 3 13.71 18.21 -64.79
N SER A 4 15.00 18.16 -64.41
CA SER A 4 15.98 17.10 -64.09
C SER A 4 17.36 17.74 -63.83
N GLY A 5 18.12 17.20 -62.88
CA GLY A 5 19.54 16.81 -63.07
C GLY A 5 20.69 17.79 -62.84
N ILE A 6 21.82 17.17 -62.41
CA ILE A 6 23.25 17.58 -62.39
C ILE A 6 23.68 18.31 -61.10
N SER A 7 24.84 18.08 -60.45
CA SER A 7 25.86 17.01 -60.33
C SER A 7 26.92 17.57 -59.38
N LEU A 8 27.51 16.73 -58.52
CA LEU A 8 28.69 17.01 -57.68
C LEU A 8 29.90 17.59 -58.43
N VAL A 9 30.64 18.52 -57.81
CA VAL A 9 32.13 18.57 -57.70
C VAL A 9 32.55 19.38 -56.45
N SER A 10 33.65 18.92 -55.84
CA SER A 10 34.36 19.16 -54.59
C SER A 10 35.09 20.51 -54.35
N LEU A 11 35.11 20.92 -53.06
CA LEU A 11 36.21 21.50 -52.21
C LEU A 11 36.98 22.77 -52.67
N PRO A 12 37.67 23.54 -51.78
CA PRO A 12 37.88 23.43 -50.32
C PRO A 12 37.67 24.74 -49.50
N HIS A 13 37.80 24.60 -48.17
CA HIS A 13 38.10 25.66 -47.19
C HIS A 13 39.16 26.67 -47.66
N ASP A 14 39.00 27.97 -47.35
CA ASP A 14 39.97 28.66 -46.50
C ASP A 14 39.47 29.99 -45.89
N GLU A 15 39.86 30.14 -44.63
CA GLU A 15 40.16 31.32 -43.81
C GLU A 15 39.37 32.64 -43.79
N SER A 16 39.28 33.11 -42.53
CA SER A 16 39.52 34.48 -42.05
C SER A 16 38.31 35.38 -41.74
N SER A 17 38.19 35.67 -40.44
CA SER A 17 37.80 36.93 -39.77
C SER A 17 36.79 37.87 -40.43
N ILE A 18 35.84 38.40 -39.64
CA ILE A 18 35.57 39.85 -39.59
C ILE A 18 34.70 40.21 -38.37
N GLU A 19 35.16 41.22 -37.66
CA GLU A 19 34.44 42.03 -36.68
C GLU A 19 33.36 42.90 -37.35
N ALA A 20 32.32 43.22 -36.58
CA ALA A 20 31.71 44.55 -36.50
C ALA A 20 31.02 45.21 -37.75
N VAL A 21 29.70 45.40 -37.56
CA VAL A 21 28.98 46.69 -37.69
C VAL A 21 28.44 47.12 -39.07
N ALA A 22 27.09 47.16 -39.10
CA ALA A 22 26.18 48.16 -39.65
C ALA A 22 25.76 48.18 -41.15
N SER A 23 24.42 48.15 -41.26
CA SER A 23 23.54 49.08 -42.00
C SER A 23 23.01 48.70 -43.39
N ILE A 24 21.68 48.84 -43.49
CA ILE A 24 20.80 49.32 -44.60
C ILE A 24 19.55 48.43 -44.65
N GLU A 25 18.45 48.80 -43.99
CA GLU A 25 17.36 49.73 -44.37
C GLU A 25 16.33 49.20 -45.39
N ALA A 26 15.07 49.23 -44.91
CA ALA A 26 13.78 49.35 -45.61
C ALA A 26 13.27 48.13 -46.40
N ILE A 27 12.00 47.71 -46.31
CA ILE A 27 10.76 48.51 -46.39
C ILE A 27 9.64 47.86 -45.57
N VAL A 28 8.98 48.68 -44.75
CA VAL A 28 7.67 48.46 -44.10
C VAL A 28 6.56 49.05 -44.99
N PRO A 29 5.34 48.48 -45.00
CA PRO A 29 4.13 49.29 -45.07
C PRO A 29 3.37 49.23 -43.74
N ALA A 30 3.09 50.41 -43.22
CA ALA A 30 2.46 50.71 -41.93
C ALA A 30 0.94 50.63 -42.00
N VAL A 31 0.33 50.24 -40.87
CA VAL A 31 -0.99 50.63 -40.32
C VAL A 31 -0.95 50.16 -38.85
N ASP A 32 -1.36 50.84 -37.79
CA ASP A 32 -1.63 52.23 -37.37
C ASP A 32 -1.78 52.13 -35.84
N ASP A 33 -1.52 53.21 -35.12
CA ASP A 33 -1.45 53.31 -33.65
C ASP A 33 -2.67 52.75 -32.89
N ALA A 34 -2.41 51.94 -31.86
CA ALA A 34 -3.07 52.05 -30.57
C ALA A 34 -2.21 51.36 -29.49
N ALA A 35 -1.82 52.14 -28.48
CA ALA A 35 -1.20 51.64 -27.27
C ALA A 35 -2.18 50.73 -26.53
N ASP A 36 -1.87 49.43 -26.45
CA ASP A 36 -2.36 48.57 -25.39
C ASP A 36 -1.17 48.15 -24.53
N VAL A 37 -1.21 48.65 -23.31
CA VAL A 37 -0.43 48.16 -22.17
C VAL A 37 -0.86 46.71 -21.96
N VAL A 38 -0.02 45.76 -22.38
CA VAL A 38 -0.20 44.36 -22.00
C VAL A 38 0.18 44.26 -20.53
N THR A 39 -0.83 44.20 -19.67
CA THR A 39 -0.69 43.88 -18.25
C THR A 39 -0.28 42.41 -18.09
N LEU A 40 0.43 42.12 -17.00
CA LEU A 40 0.99 40.83 -16.58
C LEU A 40 -0.02 39.66 -16.44
N GLU A 41 -1.28 39.84 -16.84
CA GLU A 41 -2.35 38.86 -16.64
C GLU A 41 -2.62 37.97 -17.87
N SER A 42 -1.93 38.15 -19.00
CA SER A 42 -2.15 37.31 -20.20
C SER A 42 -1.21 36.09 -20.32
N PHE A 43 -0.45 35.75 -19.28
CA PHE A 43 0.40 34.55 -19.22
C PHE A 43 -0.13 33.45 -18.28
N ALA A 44 -1.27 33.67 -17.63
CA ALA A 44 -1.83 32.75 -16.61
C ALA A 44 -2.89 31.76 -17.14
N GLN A 45 -3.07 31.64 -18.45
CA GLN A 45 -3.98 30.65 -19.05
C GLN A 45 -3.38 30.06 -20.32
N GLN A 46 -2.37 29.21 -20.14
CA GLN A 46 -2.23 28.06 -21.01
C GLN A 46 -1.94 26.87 -20.10
N ASP A 47 -3.05 26.36 -19.60
CA ASP A 47 -3.18 25.25 -18.68
C ASP A 47 -2.51 24.00 -19.26
N SER A 48 -1.66 23.42 -18.41
CA SER A 48 -1.45 21.98 -18.23
C SER A 48 -2.07 21.07 -19.30
N SER A 49 -1.27 20.71 -20.29
CA SER A 49 -1.36 19.35 -20.80
C SER A 49 -0.02 18.69 -20.54
N GLU A 50 0.24 18.37 -19.27
CA GLU A 50 1.07 17.20 -18.99
C GLU A 50 0.43 16.06 -19.77
N ALA A 51 1.10 15.61 -20.83
CA ALA A 51 0.73 14.36 -21.45
C ALA A 51 1.10 13.29 -20.41
N ALA A 52 0.13 12.93 -19.56
CA ALA A 52 0.21 11.73 -18.77
C ALA A 52 0.65 10.59 -19.70
N LEU A 53 1.70 9.88 -19.29
CA LEU A 53 2.11 8.66 -19.97
C LEU A 53 0.86 7.77 -20.09
N PRO A 54 0.65 7.08 -21.23
CA PRO A 54 -0.41 6.09 -21.29
C PRO A 54 -0.21 5.09 -20.15
N GLU A 55 -1.26 4.89 -19.34
CA GLU A 55 -1.39 3.81 -18.35
C GLU A 55 -1.44 2.45 -19.07
N SER A 56 -0.36 2.11 -19.78
CA SER A 56 -0.15 0.78 -20.32
C SER A 56 0.82 0.05 -19.42
N ASN A 57 0.56 -1.24 -19.18
CA ASN A 57 1.37 -2.23 -18.46
C ASN A 57 2.81 -2.43 -19.01
N ALA A 58 3.41 -1.44 -19.67
CA ALA A 58 4.80 -1.46 -20.05
C ALA A 58 5.64 -1.53 -18.78
N ILE A 59 6.66 -2.40 -18.80
CA ILE A 59 7.78 -2.41 -17.84
C ILE A 59 8.05 -0.96 -17.44
N THR A 60 7.69 -0.55 -16.22
CA THR A 60 8.04 0.76 -15.66
C THR A 60 9.55 0.76 -15.53
N PRO A 61 10.29 1.37 -16.45
CA PRO A 61 11.72 1.42 -16.27
C PRO A 61 11.93 2.41 -15.09
N PHE A 62 12.80 2.04 -14.17
CA PHE A 62 13.18 2.65 -12.88
C PHE A 62 13.53 4.17 -12.87
N TRP A 63 13.26 4.95 -13.92
CA TRP A 63 13.95 6.24 -14.21
C TRP A 63 13.39 7.48 -13.54
N ARG A 64 12.32 7.42 -12.74
CA ARG A 64 11.86 8.61 -12.04
C ARG A 64 11.81 8.41 -10.53
N LYS A 65 12.95 8.64 -9.88
CA LYS A 65 12.97 8.96 -8.45
C LYS A 65 12.76 10.48 -8.32
N VAL A 66 11.51 10.90 -8.11
CA VAL A 66 11.23 12.26 -7.62
C VAL A 66 11.36 12.19 -6.10
N GLY A 67 12.39 12.82 -5.52
CA GLY A 67 12.65 12.81 -4.07
C GLY A 67 14.11 13.10 -3.68
N ASP A 68 14.39 13.09 -2.37
CA ASP A 68 15.61 13.72 -1.78
C ASP A 68 16.95 13.00 -2.04
N ALA A 69 16.97 11.71 -2.40
CA ALA A 69 18.22 10.94 -2.54
C ALA A 69 18.49 10.50 -3.99
N PRO A 70 19.67 10.83 -4.56
CA PRO A 70 20.00 10.54 -5.97
C PRO A 70 20.12 9.04 -6.26
N THR A 71 19.75 8.62 -7.47
CA THR A 71 19.94 7.23 -7.96
C THR A 71 21.41 6.84 -8.06
N PHE A 72 22.29 7.80 -8.23
CA PHE A 72 23.73 7.61 -8.21
C PHE A 72 24.44 8.85 -7.67
N ALA A 73 25.23 8.68 -6.62
CA ALA A 73 26.01 9.76 -6.03
C ALA A 73 27.50 9.39 -5.93
N PRO A 74 28.42 10.34 -6.18
CA PRO A 74 29.82 10.16 -5.80
C PRO A 74 30.00 10.21 -4.28
N GLU A 75 31.04 9.56 -3.75
CA GLU A 75 31.31 9.53 -2.29
C GLU A 75 31.32 10.91 -1.63
N TRP A 76 31.77 11.95 -2.34
CA TRP A 76 31.86 13.31 -1.82
C TRP A 76 30.50 14.03 -1.74
N TYR A 77 29.44 13.52 -2.37
CA TYR A 77 28.07 14.03 -2.21
C TYR A 77 27.57 13.86 -0.76
N ALA A 78 27.98 12.80 -0.06
CA ALA A 78 27.61 12.60 1.34
C ALA A 78 28.26 13.61 2.30
N ASN A 79 29.28 14.34 1.84
CA ASN A 79 30.03 15.29 2.67
C ASN A 79 29.42 16.71 2.68
N GLN A 80 28.22 16.89 2.13
CA GLN A 80 27.48 18.14 2.21
C GLN A 80 27.33 18.59 3.68
N GLY A 81 27.65 19.86 3.92
CA GLY A 81 27.49 20.46 5.25
C GLY A 81 26.02 20.78 5.57
N GLU A 82 25.76 21.12 6.83
CA GLU A 82 24.50 21.75 7.24
C GLU A 82 24.23 23.01 6.43
N VAL A 83 22.95 23.34 6.21
CA VAL A 83 22.53 24.57 5.53
C VAL A 83 23.13 25.78 6.25
N THR A 84 24.05 26.47 5.59
CA THR A 84 24.74 27.64 6.14
C THR A 84 23.99 28.93 5.88
N GLN A 85 23.11 28.96 4.88
CA GLN A 85 22.34 30.14 4.51
C GLN A 85 21.01 29.78 3.82
N HIS A 86 19.95 30.50 4.18
CA HIS A 86 18.66 30.46 3.48
C HIS A 86 18.48 31.72 2.63
N VAL A 87 17.93 31.55 1.42
CA VAL A 87 17.56 32.63 0.51
C VAL A 87 16.06 32.59 0.28
N TYR A 88 15.33 33.50 0.94
CA TYR A 88 13.88 33.63 0.78
C TYR A 88 13.52 34.55 -0.36
N TYR A 89 12.42 34.26 -1.04
CA TYR A 89 11.82 35.16 -2.00
C TYR A 89 11.13 36.33 -1.28
N ASP A 90 11.36 37.55 -1.73
CA ASP A 90 10.67 38.74 -1.22
C ASP A 90 9.64 39.23 -2.24
N ASP A 91 8.35 39.07 -1.92
CA ASP A 91 7.22 39.50 -2.74
C ASP A 91 7.18 41.03 -2.97
N ALA A 92 7.90 41.81 -2.16
CA ALA A 92 8.03 43.26 -2.36
C ALA A 92 9.04 43.62 -3.46
N LEU A 93 9.85 42.67 -3.91
CA LEU A 93 10.88 42.84 -4.93
C LEU A 93 10.44 42.21 -6.25
N THR A 94 10.90 42.78 -7.37
CA THR A 94 10.71 42.16 -8.67
C THR A 94 11.53 40.86 -8.79
N PRO A 95 11.18 39.92 -9.70
CA PRO A 95 12.00 38.75 -9.97
C PRO A 95 13.47 39.06 -10.28
N ALA A 96 13.75 40.19 -10.94
CA ALA A 96 15.12 40.61 -11.27
C ALA A 96 15.89 41.12 -10.03
N GLU A 97 15.21 41.78 -9.09
CA GLU A 97 15.80 42.22 -7.82
C GLU A 97 16.05 41.01 -6.89
N ASN A 98 15.09 40.08 -6.78
CA ASN A 98 15.30 38.80 -6.10
C ASN A 98 16.46 38.01 -6.72
N GLY A 99 16.52 37.95 -8.06
CA GLY A 99 17.64 37.33 -8.78
C GLY A 99 18.99 38.02 -8.52
N ALA A 100 19.01 39.35 -8.37
CA ALA A 100 20.24 40.08 -8.01
C ALA A 100 20.74 39.72 -6.60
N LEU A 101 19.84 39.59 -5.63
CA LEU A 101 20.19 39.16 -4.27
C LEU A 101 20.72 37.72 -4.26
N LEU A 102 20.06 36.81 -4.99
CA LEU A 102 20.51 35.42 -5.12
C LEU A 102 21.93 35.35 -5.72
N ARG A 103 22.22 36.13 -6.76
CA ARG A 103 23.57 36.21 -7.33
C ARG A 103 24.60 36.70 -6.33
N ASP A 104 24.28 37.71 -5.52
CA ASP A 104 25.20 38.24 -4.52
C ASP A 104 25.53 37.18 -3.46
N VAL A 105 24.55 36.35 -3.08
CA VAL A 105 24.78 35.19 -2.19
C VAL A 105 25.69 34.16 -2.85
N ILE A 106 25.32 33.67 -4.04
CA ILE A 106 26.08 32.64 -4.78
C ILE A 106 27.52 33.08 -5.08
N SER A 107 27.74 34.38 -5.32
CA SER A 107 29.07 34.93 -5.65
C SER A 107 30.04 34.96 -4.47
N ASN A 108 29.57 34.72 -3.24
CA ASN A 108 30.39 34.77 -2.02
C ASN A 108 30.61 33.38 -1.38
N LEU A 109 30.19 32.30 -2.04
CA LEU A 109 30.33 30.94 -1.51
C LEU A 109 31.78 30.48 -1.43
N SER A 110 32.09 29.79 -0.34
CA SER A 110 33.36 29.16 0.00
C SER A 110 33.16 27.66 0.23
N ALA A 111 34.24 26.88 0.26
CA ALA A 111 34.17 25.44 0.48
C ALA A 111 33.39 25.07 1.75
N GLY A 112 32.42 24.16 1.63
CA GLY A 112 31.51 23.73 2.69
C GLY A 112 30.25 24.57 2.85
N ASP A 113 30.09 25.68 2.12
CA ASP A 113 28.84 26.43 2.15
C ASP A 113 27.71 25.64 1.48
N HIS A 114 26.56 25.62 2.15
CA HIS A 114 25.34 25.00 1.67
C HIS A 114 24.23 26.06 1.74
N ILE A 115 23.75 26.49 0.57
CA ILE A 115 22.63 27.42 0.50
C ILE A 115 21.34 26.71 0.12
N GLN A 116 20.26 27.07 0.80
CA GLN A 116 18.90 26.60 0.52
C GLN A 116 18.07 27.78 0.00
N ILE A 117 17.54 27.64 -1.21
CA ILE A 117 16.74 28.66 -1.89
C ILE A 117 15.27 28.27 -1.73
N HIS A 118 14.42 29.19 -1.30
CA HIS A 118 13.00 28.92 -1.08
C HIS A 118 12.14 29.31 -2.30
N ALA A 119 10.90 28.84 -2.30
CA ALA A 119 9.93 28.95 -3.39
C ALA A 119 9.85 30.37 -3.95
N GLY A 120 9.91 30.49 -5.27
CA GLY A 120 9.85 31.77 -5.97
C GLY A 120 10.55 31.78 -7.32
N THR A 121 10.40 32.90 -8.04
CA THR A 121 11.02 33.09 -9.37
C THR A 121 12.15 34.12 -9.35
N TYR A 122 13.38 33.66 -9.50
CA TYR A 122 14.60 34.46 -9.48
C TYR A 122 15.11 34.71 -10.90
N SER A 123 14.96 35.94 -11.40
CA SER A 123 15.37 36.29 -12.77
C SER A 123 16.82 36.77 -12.84
N ILE A 124 17.65 36.05 -13.60
CA ILE A 124 19.04 36.41 -13.88
C ILE A 124 19.09 37.25 -15.17
N ASP A 125 19.06 38.57 -15.03
CA ASP A 125 19.03 39.52 -16.16
C ASP A 125 20.42 39.93 -16.71
N SER A 126 21.48 39.79 -15.92
CA SER A 126 22.88 40.06 -16.32
C SER A 126 23.73 38.79 -16.38
N TYR A 127 24.79 38.81 -17.21
CA TYR A 127 25.79 37.74 -17.19
C TYR A 127 26.47 37.66 -15.82
N TYR A 128 26.57 36.45 -15.27
CA TYR A 128 27.41 36.13 -14.12
C TYR A 128 27.92 34.69 -14.25
N THR A 129 28.97 34.38 -13.50
CA THR A 129 29.55 33.03 -13.42
C THR A 129 29.61 32.59 -11.97
N ILE A 130 29.15 31.37 -11.70
CA ILE A 130 29.37 30.68 -10.44
C ILE A 130 30.84 30.26 -10.39
N GLN A 131 31.54 30.75 -9.37
CA GLN A 131 32.95 30.51 -9.08
C GLN A 131 33.11 29.91 -7.69
N ALA A 132 32.27 28.92 -7.37
CA ALA A 132 32.28 28.25 -6.09
C ALA A 132 33.03 26.93 -6.21
N SER A 133 34.02 26.70 -5.35
CA SER A 133 34.77 25.45 -5.31
C SER A 133 34.82 24.92 -3.88
N GLY A 134 34.31 23.71 -3.71
CA GLY A 134 34.45 22.92 -2.50
C GLY A 134 35.73 22.10 -2.49
N THR A 135 35.78 21.18 -1.54
CA THR A 135 36.72 20.06 -1.48
C THR A 135 35.93 18.76 -1.37
N GLU A 136 36.60 17.63 -1.56
CA GLU A 136 35.99 16.30 -1.37
C GLU A 136 35.28 16.15 -0.02
N SER A 137 35.82 16.73 1.05
CA SER A 137 35.25 16.68 2.39
C SER A 137 34.31 17.84 2.74
N GLN A 138 34.25 18.86 1.88
CA GLN A 138 33.46 20.09 2.08
C GLN A 138 33.01 20.62 0.71
N PRO A 139 32.11 19.92 0.01
CA PRO A 139 31.52 20.40 -1.23
C PRO A 139 30.76 21.71 -0.99
N VAL A 140 30.54 22.47 -2.05
CA VAL A 140 29.58 23.58 -2.03
C VAL A 140 28.25 23.08 -2.55
N THR A 141 27.15 23.39 -1.86
CA THR A 141 25.80 23.03 -2.29
C THR A 141 24.95 24.28 -2.57
N ILE A 142 24.27 24.27 -3.71
CA ILE A 142 23.23 25.22 -4.08
C ILE A 142 21.95 24.41 -4.31
N ALA A 143 21.08 24.38 -3.31
CA ALA A 143 19.88 23.56 -3.32
C ALA A 143 18.60 24.41 -3.31
N GLY A 144 17.55 23.96 -4.01
CA GLY A 144 16.19 24.38 -3.71
C GLY A 144 15.72 23.74 -2.39
N ALA A 145 14.79 24.40 -1.71
CA ALA A 145 14.21 23.85 -0.50
C ALA A 145 13.37 22.60 -0.84
N PRO A 146 13.46 21.51 -0.05
CA PRO A 146 12.71 20.28 -0.32
C PRO A 146 11.21 20.54 -0.45
N GLY A 147 10.60 20.01 -1.52
CA GLY A 147 9.19 20.19 -1.83
C GLY A 147 8.78 21.59 -2.30
N GLU A 148 9.72 22.53 -2.44
CA GLU A 148 9.45 23.89 -2.88
C GLU A 148 9.83 24.14 -4.35
N GLU A 149 8.97 24.87 -5.06
CA GLU A 149 9.16 25.25 -6.46
C GLU A 149 10.09 26.46 -6.60
N VAL A 150 11.36 26.21 -6.92
CA VAL A 150 12.40 27.23 -7.07
C VAL A 150 12.77 27.43 -8.53
N THR A 151 12.23 28.48 -9.16
CA THR A 151 12.54 28.80 -10.56
C THR A 151 13.64 29.84 -10.66
N ILE A 152 14.74 29.50 -11.33
CA ILE A 152 15.77 30.44 -11.76
C ILE A 152 15.62 30.64 -13.26
N THR A 153 15.28 31.85 -13.67
CA THR A 153 14.85 32.13 -15.04
C THR A 153 15.70 33.19 -15.75
N ARG A 154 15.71 33.11 -17.08
CA ARG A 154 16.14 34.21 -17.93
C ARG A 154 15.19 34.42 -19.10
N PHE A 155 14.56 35.58 -19.15
CA PHE A 155 13.52 35.91 -20.13
C PHE A 155 14.00 36.14 -21.58
N ASN A 156 15.32 36.20 -21.83
CA ASN A 156 15.87 36.43 -23.17
C ASN A 156 17.04 35.50 -23.49
N ALA A 157 17.23 35.25 -24.78
CA ALA A 157 18.26 34.37 -25.31
C ALA A 157 19.64 35.04 -25.50
N THR A 158 19.88 36.24 -24.94
CA THR A 158 21.20 36.89 -25.14
C THR A 158 22.28 36.31 -24.23
N GLN A 159 21.90 35.46 -23.27
CA GLN A 159 22.81 34.78 -22.37
C GLN A 159 22.17 33.50 -21.79
N ASN A 160 22.97 32.64 -21.18
CA ASN A 160 22.55 31.43 -20.49
C ASN A 160 21.83 31.73 -19.16
N VAL A 161 21.02 30.80 -18.66
CA VAL A 161 20.37 30.93 -17.33
C VAL A 161 21.45 30.89 -16.25
N MET A 162 22.31 29.87 -16.28
CA MET A 162 23.47 29.75 -15.39
C MET A 162 24.77 29.48 -16.16
N ASN A 163 25.87 30.01 -15.62
CA ASN A 163 27.22 29.73 -16.11
C ASN A 163 28.09 29.32 -14.92
N ILE A 164 28.79 28.20 -15.03
CA ILE A 164 29.76 27.74 -14.04
C ILE A 164 31.15 27.83 -14.67
N PHE A 165 32.05 28.58 -14.03
CA PHE A 165 33.41 28.77 -14.54
C PHE A 165 34.34 29.48 -13.54
N PRO A 166 35.46 28.86 -13.11
CA PRO A 166 35.73 27.43 -12.90
C PRO A 166 35.26 26.98 -11.51
N SER A 167 34.93 25.69 -11.36
CA SER A 167 34.41 25.12 -10.10
C SER A 167 34.82 23.66 -9.90
N GLN A 168 34.93 23.23 -8.65
CA GLN A 168 35.08 21.82 -8.30
C GLN A 168 34.37 21.46 -7.00
N TYR A 169 33.93 20.21 -6.84
CA TYR A 169 33.14 19.75 -5.68
C TYR A 169 31.95 20.69 -5.43
N LEU A 170 31.13 20.86 -6.47
CA LEU A 170 29.95 21.73 -6.49
C LEU A 170 28.71 20.88 -6.79
N ILE A 171 27.66 21.10 -6.01
CA ILE A 171 26.37 20.44 -6.12
C ILE A 171 25.33 21.50 -6.42
N ILE A 172 24.51 21.25 -7.43
CA ILE A 172 23.32 22.03 -7.75
C ILE A 172 22.15 21.05 -7.80
N GLU A 173 21.11 21.29 -7.00
CA GLU A 173 19.99 20.35 -6.91
C GLU A 173 18.65 20.99 -6.56
N GLY A 174 17.55 20.34 -6.98
CA GLY A 174 16.18 20.74 -6.64
C GLY A 174 15.77 22.10 -7.21
N LEU A 175 16.17 22.42 -8.44
CA LEU A 175 15.92 23.74 -9.07
C LEU A 175 15.25 23.60 -10.44
N HIS A 176 14.49 24.61 -10.84
CA HIS A 176 13.96 24.75 -12.19
C HIS A 176 14.71 25.86 -12.95
N LEU A 177 15.46 25.50 -14.00
CA LEU A 177 16.22 26.42 -14.85
C LEU A 177 15.46 26.69 -16.14
N ARG A 178 14.81 27.86 -16.23
CA ARG A 178 13.89 28.16 -17.33
C ARG A 178 14.35 29.30 -18.25
N GLY A 179 14.33 29.07 -19.56
CA GLY A 179 14.59 30.09 -20.58
C GLY A 179 16.08 30.24 -20.97
N GLY A 180 16.50 31.48 -21.23
CA GLY A 180 17.88 31.78 -21.63
C GLY A 180 18.28 31.27 -23.02
N SER A 181 19.57 31.38 -23.32
CA SER A 181 20.20 30.72 -24.48
C SER A 181 20.42 29.25 -24.16
N THR A 182 21.37 28.92 -23.30
CA THR A 182 21.54 27.59 -22.70
C THR A 182 21.01 27.61 -21.27
N GLY A 183 20.41 26.52 -20.79
CA GLY A 183 20.04 26.39 -19.39
C GLY A 183 21.27 26.46 -18.49
N LEU A 184 22.16 25.47 -18.62
CA LEU A 184 23.40 25.41 -17.86
C LEU A 184 24.65 25.35 -18.76
N LYS A 185 25.52 26.35 -18.61
CA LYS A 185 26.83 26.38 -19.28
C LYS A 185 27.95 25.99 -18.32
N ILE A 186 28.65 24.89 -18.60
CA ILE A 186 29.72 24.34 -17.77
C ILE A 186 31.06 24.55 -18.45
N GLN A 187 32.03 25.12 -17.73
CA GLN A 187 33.33 25.47 -18.28
C GLN A 187 34.44 25.27 -17.23
N GLU A 188 35.44 24.43 -17.51
CA GLU A 188 36.59 24.22 -16.61
C GLU A 188 36.13 23.78 -15.21
N VAL A 189 35.26 22.76 -15.20
CA VAL A 189 34.61 22.20 -14.01
C VAL A 189 34.99 20.74 -13.84
N SER A 190 35.21 20.31 -12.59
CA SER A 190 35.34 18.90 -12.27
C SER A 190 34.71 18.51 -10.94
N HIS A 191 34.28 17.26 -10.75
CA HIS A 191 33.59 16.82 -9.53
C HIS A 191 32.36 17.69 -9.28
N PHE A 192 31.44 17.69 -10.24
CA PHE A 192 30.24 18.51 -10.22
C PHE A 192 29.00 17.64 -10.35
N MET A 193 28.01 17.86 -9.50
CA MET A 193 26.75 17.14 -9.52
C MET A 193 25.59 18.09 -9.82
N LEU A 194 24.79 17.70 -10.81
CA LEU A 194 23.49 18.26 -11.12
C LEU A 194 22.46 17.15 -10.83
N HIS A 195 21.62 17.37 -9.83
CA HIS A 195 20.71 16.37 -9.30
C HIS A 195 19.29 16.92 -9.18
N ASN A 196 18.28 16.21 -9.70
CA ASN A 196 16.87 16.62 -9.55
C ASN A 196 16.64 18.07 -10.00
N VAL A 197 17.16 18.44 -11.18
CA VAL A 197 16.99 19.77 -11.78
C VAL A 197 16.15 19.65 -13.04
N GLU A 198 15.11 20.47 -13.16
CA GLU A 198 14.39 20.67 -14.42
C GLU A 198 15.08 21.77 -15.24
N ILE A 199 15.32 21.53 -16.52
CA ILE A 199 15.84 22.51 -17.47
C ILE A 199 14.90 22.58 -18.67
N SER A 200 14.20 23.71 -18.79
CA SER A 200 13.12 23.86 -19.77
C SER A 200 13.13 25.19 -20.52
N GLU A 201 12.49 25.20 -21.69
CA GLU A 201 12.21 26.39 -22.51
C GLU A 201 13.45 27.19 -22.98
N THR A 202 14.59 26.52 -23.09
CA THR A 202 15.84 27.18 -23.54
C THR A 202 15.78 27.51 -25.03
N LYS A 203 16.47 28.58 -25.49
CA LYS A 203 16.58 28.91 -26.93
C LYS A 203 17.76 28.24 -27.64
N GLY A 204 18.45 27.38 -26.92
CA GLY A 204 19.66 26.66 -27.30
C GLY A 204 19.64 25.31 -26.61
N ASN A 205 20.76 24.92 -26.01
CA ASN A 205 20.92 23.62 -25.38
C ASN A 205 20.36 23.63 -23.94
N GLY A 206 19.94 22.47 -23.42
CA GLY A 206 19.70 22.31 -21.99
C GLY A 206 21.00 22.51 -21.21
N VAL A 207 21.99 21.65 -21.47
CA VAL A 207 23.32 21.68 -20.87
C VAL A 207 24.41 21.71 -21.94
N ALA A 208 25.42 22.56 -21.76
CA ALA A 208 26.60 22.60 -22.62
C ALA A 208 27.92 22.64 -21.85
N ALA A 209 28.79 21.66 -22.09
CA ALA A 209 30.16 21.55 -21.55
C ALA A 209 31.18 21.46 -22.69
N ASN A 210 31.23 22.50 -23.54
CA ASN A 210 31.91 22.45 -24.84
C ASN A 210 32.96 23.53 -25.12
N SER A 211 33.22 24.44 -24.17
CA SER A 211 34.22 25.51 -24.35
C SER A 211 35.53 25.28 -23.60
N LYS A 212 35.55 24.35 -22.65
CA LYS A 212 36.67 24.00 -21.77
C LYS A 212 36.66 22.48 -21.49
N ASP A 213 37.81 21.93 -21.11
CA ASP A 213 37.87 20.53 -20.67
C ASP A 213 37.12 20.38 -19.34
N THR A 214 36.41 19.27 -19.19
CA THR A 214 35.63 18.93 -17.98
C THR A 214 35.78 17.46 -17.62
N SER A 215 35.59 17.12 -16.34
CA SER A 215 35.69 15.73 -15.89
C SER A 215 34.89 15.47 -14.63
N TYR A 216 34.52 14.22 -14.34
CA TYR A 216 33.77 13.89 -13.11
C TYR A 216 32.49 14.74 -12.99
N LEU A 217 31.72 14.83 -14.08
CA LEU A 217 30.40 15.44 -14.09
C LEU A 217 29.35 14.36 -13.81
N TYR A 218 28.40 14.65 -12.95
CA TYR A 218 27.33 13.75 -12.53
C TYR A 218 25.99 14.43 -12.86
N PHE A 219 25.34 14.00 -13.94
CA PHE A 219 24.00 14.45 -14.34
C PHE A 219 23.02 13.35 -13.95
N ILE A 220 22.40 13.51 -12.79
CA ILE A 220 21.65 12.47 -12.10
C ILE A 220 20.19 12.90 -11.95
N ASP A 221 19.24 12.08 -12.43
CA ASP A 221 17.81 12.28 -12.21
C ASP A 221 17.27 13.67 -12.63
N ASN A 222 17.82 14.24 -13.72
CA ASN A 222 17.37 15.56 -14.20
C ASN A 222 16.30 15.43 -15.28
N GLU A 223 15.50 16.48 -15.40
CA GLU A 223 14.49 16.63 -16.45
C GLU A 223 14.94 17.72 -17.44
N ILE A 224 15.04 17.41 -18.73
CA ILE A 224 15.51 18.35 -19.75
C ILE A 224 14.58 18.33 -20.96
N HIS A 225 13.90 19.43 -21.23
CA HIS A 225 12.90 19.47 -22.30
C HIS A 225 12.69 20.85 -22.92
N ASP A 226 11.92 20.86 -24.02
CA ASP A 226 11.49 22.08 -24.72
C ASP A 226 12.62 23.06 -25.02
N THR A 227 13.71 22.54 -25.57
CA THR A 227 14.87 23.32 -26.03
C THR A 227 14.61 23.97 -27.40
N GLY A 228 15.53 24.83 -27.85
CA GLY A 228 15.40 25.59 -29.10
C GLY A 228 16.73 25.76 -29.83
N GLY A 229 16.73 26.25 -31.08
CA GLY A 229 17.98 26.54 -31.79
C GLY A 229 18.76 25.26 -32.13
N ASN A 230 20.01 25.11 -31.68
CA ASN A 230 20.69 23.81 -31.82
C ASN A 230 19.99 22.72 -30.97
N GLY A 231 19.49 23.08 -29.79
CA GLY A 231 18.46 22.33 -29.08
C GLY A 231 18.90 21.03 -28.42
N GLU A 232 20.19 20.76 -28.24
CA GLU A 232 20.60 19.51 -27.61
C GLU A 232 20.23 19.46 -26.12
N GLY A 233 19.84 18.30 -25.60
CA GLY A 233 19.64 18.10 -24.17
C GLY A 233 20.97 18.25 -23.42
N LEU A 234 21.95 17.40 -23.76
CA LEU A 234 23.31 17.42 -23.23
C LEU A 234 24.35 17.47 -24.36
N TYR A 235 25.18 18.52 -24.38
CA TYR A 235 26.30 18.68 -25.32
C TYR A 235 27.63 18.65 -24.56
N LEU A 236 28.35 17.53 -24.61
CA LEU A 236 29.56 17.29 -23.82
C LEU A 236 30.82 17.15 -24.70
N GLY A 237 31.82 18.01 -24.48
CA GLY A 237 33.02 18.16 -25.31
C GLY A 237 32.83 19.11 -26.50
N ALA A 238 33.89 19.43 -27.25
CA ALA A 238 33.83 20.31 -28.43
C ALA A 238 33.73 19.51 -29.74
N HIS A 239 33.01 20.04 -30.73
CA HIS A 239 32.82 19.37 -32.04
C HIS A 239 34.12 19.04 -32.78
N ASP A 240 35.16 19.86 -32.61
CA ASP A 240 36.48 19.65 -33.23
C ASP A 240 37.43 18.78 -32.39
N GLY A 241 36.94 18.22 -31.28
CA GLY A 241 37.73 17.45 -30.31
C GLY A 241 38.79 18.28 -29.57
N SER A 242 38.75 19.61 -29.68
CA SER A 242 39.69 20.50 -28.99
C SER A 242 39.42 20.61 -27.49
N LYS A 243 38.24 20.17 -27.04
CA LYS A 243 37.78 20.11 -25.64
C LYS A 243 37.09 18.79 -25.39
N ILE A 244 37.32 18.20 -24.24
CA ILE A 244 36.81 16.86 -23.91
C ILE A 244 36.09 16.85 -22.57
N THR A 245 35.15 15.93 -22.44
CA THR A 245 34.52 15.54 -21.17
C THR A 245 34.90 14.10 -20.86
N HIS A 246 35.29 13.80 -19.63
CA HIS A 246 35.66 12.43 -19.28
C HIS A 246 35.33 12.00 -17.84
N ASN A 247 35.34 10.69 -17.58
CA ASN A 247 35.03 10.11 -16.26
C ASN A 247 33.71 10.65 -15.69
N SER A 248 32.67 10.76 -16.52
CA SER A 248 31.42 11.44 -16.20
C SER A 248 30.22 10.50 -16.33
N TYR A 249 29.12 10.85 -15.67
CA TYR A 249 27.96 10.00 -15.49
C TYR A 249 26.70 10.77 -15.89
N VAL A 250 25.90 10.18 -16.78
CA VAL A 250 24.59 10.67 -17.23
C VAL A 250 23.61 9.55 -16.91
N ILE A 251 22.97 9.63 -15.75
CA ILE A 251 22.20 8.53 -15.16
C ILE A 251 20.80 9.00 -14.77
N GLY A 252 19.77 8.23 -15.14
CA GLY A 252 18.39 8.47 -14.68
C GLY A 252 17.71 9.72 -15.24
N ASN A 253 18.25 10.37 -16.29
CA ASN A 253 17.67 11.62 -16.79
C ASN A 253 16.47 11.36 -17.72
N TYR A 254 15.46 12.23 -17.62
CA TYR A 254 14.33 12.28 -18.54
C TYR A 254 14.51 13.44 -19.53
N ILE A 255 14.71 13.13 -20.81
CA ILE A 255 15.04 14.10 -21.84
C ILE A 255 14.02 14.01 -22.96
N TYR A 256 13.23 15.06 -23.18
CA TYR A 256 12.12 14.99 -24.12
C TYR A 256 11.80 16.30 -24.87
N ASN A 257 10.98 16.19 -25.92
CA ASN A 257 10.50 17.31 -26.73
C ASN A 257 11.61 18.19 -27.34
N LEU A 258 12.70 17.58 -27.78
CA LEU A 258 13.81 18.25 -28.47
C LEU A 258 13.59 18.30 -29.99
N ASN A 259 12.33 18.44 -30.43
CA ASN A 259 11.94 18.36 -31.84
C ASN A 259 10.90 19.40 -32.28
N ALA A 260 10.76 20.48 -31.52
CA ALA A 260 9.95 21.62 -31.91
C ALA A 260 10.43 22.21 -33.25
N SER A 261 9.54 22.94 -33.94
CA SER A 261 9.80 23.44 -35.30
C SER A 261 10.97 24.43 -35.42
N ASP A 262 11.38 25.05 -34.30
CA ASP A 262 12.51 25.96 -34.17
C ASP A 262 13.79 25.29 -33.65
N VAL A 263 13.77 23.96 -33.48
CA VAL A 263 14.96 23.13 -33.19
C VAL A 263 15.59 22.63 -34.48
N GLY A 264 16.87 22.94 -34.67
CA GLY A 264 17.68 22.59 -35.83
C GLY A 264 18.35 21.23 -35.74
N GLN A 265 19.07 20.95 -34.64
CA GLN A 265 19.64 19.62 -34.38
C GLN A 265 18.71 18.86 -33.42
N GLY A 266 18.76 19.15 -32.12
CA GLY A 266 17.89 18.51 -31.13
C GLY A 266 18.34 17.11 -30.76
N ASP A 267 19.65 16.90 -30.55
CA ASP A 267 20.20 15.64 -30.03
C ASP A 267 19.80 15.46 -28.54
N GLY A 268 19.51 14.24 -28.10
CA GLY A 268 19.25 13.98 -26.68
C GLY A 268 20.53 14.12 -25.84
N ILE A 269 21.46 13.19 -26.04
CA ILE A 269 22.77 13.16 -25.36
C ILE A 269 23.88 13.04 -26.41
N GLU A 270 24.76 14.05 -26.48
CA GLU A 270 25.87 14.10 -27.42
C GLU A 270 27.24 14.15 -26.72
N ILE A 271 28.04 13.10 -26.94
CA ILE A 271 29.41 12.95 -26.45
C ILE A 271 30.41 13.16 -27.59
N LYS A 272 31.02 14.35 -27.65
CA LYS A 272 31.90 14.77 -28.77
C LYS A 272 33.25 14.03 -28.82
N ASP A 273 33.89 14.13 -29.99
CA ASP A 273 35.17 13.49 -30.31
C ASP A 273 36.24 13.76 -29.24
N GLY A 274 36.94 12.70 -28.82
CA GLY A 274 37.97 12.74 -27.79
C GLY A 274 37.46 12.57 -26.35
N SER A 275 36.17 12.69 -26.10
CA SER A 275 35.55 12.45 -24.79
C SER A 275 35.46 10.96 -24.49
N TYR A 276 35.73 10.55 -23.25
CA TYR A 276 35.99 9.14 -22.90
C TYR A 276 35.55 8.80 -21.47
N ALA A 277 35.38 7.52 -21.16
CA ALA A 277 34.90 7.05 -19.85
C ALA A 277 33.63 7.79 -19.39
N VAL A 278 32.71 8.06 -20.32
CA VAL A 278 31.37 8.59 -20.00
C VAL A 278 30.39 7.43 -19.94
N THR A 279 29.69 7.29 -18.81
CA THR A 279 28.63 6.31 -18.61
C THR A 279 27.27 6.97 -18.81
N ILE A 280 26.53 6.49 -19.80
CA ILE A 280 25.15 6.89 -20.12
C ILE A 280 24.27 5.71 -19.81
N LYS A 281 23.57 5.79 -18.68
CA LYS A 281 22.81 4.66 -18.13
C LYS A 281 21.42 5.10 -17.70
N HIS A 282 20.41 4.25 -17.85
CA HIS A 282 19.10 4.48 -17.21
C HIS A 282 18.36 5.76 -17.67
N ASN A 283 18.72 6.35 -18.81
CA ASN A 283 18.06 7.55 -19.30
C ASN A 283 16.84 7.19 -20.17
N PHE A 284 15.82 8.04 -20.09
CA PHE A 284 14.67 8.00 -20.98
C PHE A 284 14.74 9.19 -21.94
N VAL A 285 14.93 8.92 -23.23
CA VAL A 285 15.09 9.95 -24.26
C VAL A 285 13.95 9.85 -25.27
N GLN A 286 13.16 10.91 -25.40
CA GLN A 286 11.95 10.89 -26.22
C GLN A 286 11.87 12.09 -27.17
N ASN A 287 11.30 11.90 -28.35
CA ASN A 287 10.94 13.02 -29.25
C ASN A 287 12.12 13.94 -29.58
N THR A 288 13.21 13.38 -30.09
CA THR A 288 14.39 14.16 -30.53
C THR A 288 14.37 14.43 -32.03
N ASN A 289 14.92 15.56 -32.48
CA ASN A 289 14.99 15.86 -33.93
C ASN A 289 16.23 15.25 -34.61
N TYR A 290 17.35 15.21 -33.88
CA TYR A 290 18.58 14.50 -34.23
C TYR A 290 18.75 13.28 -33.31
N PRO A 291 19.88 12.54 -33.35
CA PRO A 291 19.96 11.32 -32.59
C PRO A 291 19.61 11.42 -31.12
N GLY A 292 18.95 10.37 -30.60
CA GLY A 292 18.63 10.28 -29.17
C GLY A 292 19.92 10.25 -28.35
N ILE A 293 20.86 9.37 -28.72
CA ILE A 293 22.21 9.33 -28.16
C ILE A 293 23.23 9.27 -29.29
N ILE A 294 24.26 10.10 -29.23
CA ILE A 294 25.36 10.11 -30.18
C ILE A 294 26.73 10.13 -29.49
N VAL A 295 27.60 9.21 -29.87
CA VAL A 295 28.98 9.12 -29.38
C VAL A 295 30.00 9.05 -30.53
N TYR A 296 31.05 9.88 -30.41
CA TYR A 296 32.19 9.91 -31.33
C TYR A 296 33.34 9.06 -30.78
N ARG A 297 34.56 9.18 -31.33
CA ARG A 297 35.71 8.36 -30.87
C ARG A 297 36.28 8.90 -29.55
N THR A 298 36.95 8.06 -28.77
CA THR A 298 37.68 8.51 -27.56
C THR A 298 39.15 8.83 -27.85
N GLY A 299 39.78 8.05 -28.75
CA GLY A 299 41.22 8.09 -28.95
C GLY A 299 42.01 7.73 -27.67
N ARG A 300 41.42 6.92 -26.79
CA ARG A 300 42.02 6.37 -25.54
C ARG A 300 42.05 4.84 -25.60
N GLY A 301 42.60 4.19 -24.56
CA GLY A 301 42.67 2.73 -24.46
C GLY A 301 41.30 2.06 -24.38
N ALA A 302 41.25 0.73 -24.47
CA ALA A 302 39.99 -0.03 -24.44
C ALA A 302 39.27 0.05 -23.06
N GLU A 303 40.02 0.35 -22.00
CA GLU A 303 39.57 0.58 -20.63
C GLU A 303 38.77 1.89 -20.44
N ASP A 304 38.91 2.84 -21.37
CA ASP A 304 38.35 4.19 -21.28
C ASP A 304 37.16 4.41 -22.24
N ARG A 305 36.53 3.33 -22.70
CA ARG A 305 35.40 3.42 -23.63
C ARG A 305 34.20 4.12 -22.99
N ASN A 306 33.41 4.78 -23.81
CA ASN A 306 32.10 5.27 -23.38
C ASN A 306 31.13 4.08 -23.25
N ILE A 307 30.25 4.14 -22.26
CA ILE A 307 29.28 3.08 -21.97
C ILE A 307 27.88 3.65 -22.18
N ILE A 308 27.07 2.98 -22.99
CA ILE A 308 25.68 3.32 -23.27
C ILE A 308 24.86 2.08 -22.95
N GLU A 309 24.27 2.04 -21.76
CA GLU A 309 23.58 0.85 -21.31
C GLU A 309 22.23 1.11 -20.66
N GLU A 310 21.29 0.19 -20.84
CA GLU A 310 20.03 0.20 -20.09
C GLU A 310 19.24 1.53 -20.28
N ASN A 311 19.36 2.15 -21.46
CA ASN A 311 18.61 3.36 -21.81
C ASN A 311 17.38 3.02 -22.67
N VAL A 312 16.35 3.86 -22.58
CA VAL A 312 15.14 3.79 -23.41
C VAL A 312 15.10 5.00 -24.34
N ILE A 313 15.06 4.76 -25.65
CA ILE A 313 15.05 5.81 -26.67
C ILE A 313 13.82 5.67 -27.56
N ILE A 314 12.93 6.65 -27.50
CA ILE A 314 11.64 6.64 -28.19
C ILE A 314 11.54 7.80 -29.19
N ASN A 315 11.15 7.49 -30.42
CA ASN A 315 10.71 8.46 -31.43
C ASN A 315 11.74 9.57 -31.78
N SER A 316 12.99 9.20 -32.06
CA SER A 316 13.95 10.11 -32.72
C SER A 316 13.62 10.30 -34.21
N ASN A 317 13.61 11.54 -34.70
CA ASN A 317 13.36 11.87 -36.11
C ASN A 317 14.58 11.62 -37.05
N ASP A 318 15.74 11.27 -36.51
CA ASP A 318 16.93 10.85 -37.27
C ASP A 318 17.34 9.39 -36.98
N THR A 319 18.22 9.18 -36.01
CA THR A 319 18.69 7.84 -35.60
C THR A 319 18.59 7.73 -34.09
N ALA A 320 18.01 6.68 -33.52
CA ALA A 320 17.92 6.59 -32.06
C ALA A 320 19.31 6.56 -31.38
N ILE A 321 20.22 5.68 -31.80
CA ILE A 321 21.61 5.64 -31.31
C ILE A 321 22.59 5.76 -32.49
N GLN A 322 23.54 6.70 -32.41
CA GLN A 322 24.66 6.80 -33.34
C GLN A 322 26.00 6.62 -32.63
N ALA A 323 26.87 5.73 -33.14
CA ALA A 323 28.20 5.50 -32.57
C ALA A 323 29.30 5.37 -33.63
N THR A 324 30.39 6.11 -33.46
CA THR A 324 31.55 6.02 -34.35
C THR A 324 32.51 4.92 -33.91
N ALA A 325 33.12 5.02 -32.72
CA ALA A 325 34.14 4.07 -32.25
C ALA A 325 34.24 4.08 -30.71
N ASP A 326 34.96 3.11 -30.14
CA ASP A 326 35.38 3.11 -28.73
C ASP A 326 34.22 3.20 -27.72
N ALA A 327 33.16 2.40 -27.94
CA ALA A 327 31.97 2.40 -27.09
C ALA A 327 31.41 0.99 -26.83
N VAL A 328 30.83 0.80 -25.65
CA VAL A 328 29.99 -0.35 -25.29
C VAL A 328 28.54 0.11 -25.31
N ILE A 329 27.69 -0.61 -26.05
CA ILE A 329 26.28 -0.28 -26.27
C ILE A 329 25.46 -1.53 -25.97
N ARG A 330 24.81 -1.60 -24.80
CA ARG A 330 24.15 -2.83 -24.37
C ARG A 330 22.85 -2.65 -23.63
N ASN A 331 21.96 -3.63 -23.67
CA ASN A 331 20.70 -3.62 -22.92
C ASN A 331 19.81 -2.39 -23.19
N ASN A 332 19.98 -1.68 -24.31
CA ASN A 332 19.14 -0.52 -24.61
C ASN A 332 17.87 -0.95 -25.36
N LEU A 333 16.76 -0.26 -25.07
CA LEU A 333 15.53 -0.32 -25.84
C LEU A 333 15.45 0.86 -26.80
N VAL A 334 15.29 0.57 -28.08
CA VAL A 334 15.13 1.56 -29.14
C VAL A 334 13.81 1.32 -29.86
N VAL A 335 12.93 2.33 -29.85
CA VAL A 335 11.68 2.33 -30.62
C VAL A 335 11.57 3.64 -31.40
N THR A 336 11.74 3.59 -32.71
CA THR A 336 11.71 4.80 -33.55
C THR A 336 11.10 4.55 -34.92
N ASN A 337 10.41 5.55 -35.47
CA ASN A 337 9.94 5.55 -36.85
C ASN A 337 11.07 5.68 -37.90
N ARG A 338 12.32 5.85 -37.47
CA ARG A 338 13.47 6.15 -38.32
C ARG A 338 14.54 5.07 -38.19
N THR A 339 15.82 5.44 -38.21
CA THR A 339 16.92 4.47 -38.11
C THR A 339 17.12 4.08 -36.65
N GLY A 340 17.18 2.80 -36.33
CA GLY A 340 17.41 2.35 -34.96
C GLY A 340 18.83 2.64 -34.47
N PHE A 341 19.81 2.01 -35.10
CA PHE A 341 21.23 2.20 -34.81
C PHE A 341 22.02 2.56 -36.07
N LEU A 342 22.88 3.59 -35.97
CA LEU A 342 23.79 4.00 -37.04
C LEU A 342 25.24 4.00 -36.55
N SER A 343 26.11 3.35 -37.31
CA SER A 343 27.55 3.53 -37.16
C SER A 343 28.16 3.97 -38.49
N LYS A 344 28.89 5.09 -38.46
CA LYS A 344 29.50 5.67 -39.66
C LYS A 344 30.85 6.33 -39.35
N PRO A 345 31.74 6.49 -40.34
CA PRO A 345 33.01 7.18 -40.14
C PRO A 345 32.81 8.66 -39.83
N PHE A 346 33.69 9.20 -38.99
CA PHE A 346 33.85 10.64 -38.77
C PHE A 346 35.30 11.04 -39.10
N THR A 347 36.17 11.19 -38.09
CA THR A 347 37.63 11.34 -38.24
C THR A 347 38.35 9.99 -38.30
N THR A 348 37.69 8.93 -37.85
CA THR A 348 38.15 7.54 -37.90
C THR A 348 37.09 6.63 -38.51
N VAL A 349 37.51 5.47 -39.00
CA VAL A 349 36.57 4.40 -39.34
C VAL A 349 35.97 3.80 -38.06
N PRO A 350 34.76 3.21 -38.12
CA PRO A 350 34.21 2.55 -36.97
C PRO A 350 35.02 1.35 -36.50
N GLN A 351 35.36 1.31 -35.22
CA GLN A 351 36.19 0.28 -34.61
C GLN A 351 35.91 0.19 -33.10
N ASN A 352 36.25 -0.95 -32.49
CA ASN A 352 36.18 -1.16 -31.04
C ASN A 352 34.79 -0.88 -30.42
N LEU A 353 33.74 -1.10 -31.22
CA LEU A 353 32.34 -1.04 -30.76
C LEU A 353 31.90 -2.40 -30.23
N THR A 354 31.26 -2.43 -29.07
CA THR A 354 30.59 -3.65 -28.55
C THR A 354 29.10 -3.37 -28.46
N VAL A 355 28.32 -3.85 -29.43
CA VAL A 355 26.87 -3.65 -29.49
C VAL A 355 26.17 -4.96 -29.16
N VAL A 356 25.66 -5.10 -27.94
CA VAL A 356 25.16 -6.39 -27.45
C VAL A 356 23.82 -6.32 -26.72
N ASN A 357 22.95 -7.31 -26.90
CA ASN A 357 21.71 -7.42 -26.12
C ASN A 357 20.82 -6.16 -26.15
N ASN A 358 20.76 -5.45 -27.28
CA ASN A 358 19.82 -4.34 -27.47
C ASN A 358 18.54 -4.84 -28.17
N THR A 359 17.40 -4.23 -27.88
CA THR A 359 16.15 -4.43 -28.63
C THR A 359 15.90 -3.21 -29.51
N ILE A 360 16.04 -3.37 -30.82
CA ILE A 360 15.99 -2.27 -31.80
C ILE A 360 14.78 -2.45 -32.71
N VAL A 361 13.77 -1.61 -32.51
CA VAL A 361 12.54 -1.58 -33.31
C VAL A 361 12.48 -0.28 -34.12
N ALA A 362 12.70 -0.41 -35.43
CA ALA A 362 12.86 0.72 -36.33
C ALA A 362 11.79 0.79 -37.44
N GLY A 363 11.35 1.99 -37.79
CA GLY A 363 10.46 2.24 -38.91
C GLY A 363 11.18 2.27 -40.27
N THR A 364 12.49 2.54 -40.30
CA THR A 364 13.31 2.47 -41.51
C THR A 364 14.42 1.42 -41.40
N ASP A 365 15.70 1.80 -41.42
CA ASP A 365 16.81 0.87 -41.28
C ASP A 365 16.92 0.45 -39.79
N GLY A 366 16.93 -0.86 -39.50
CA GLY A 366 17.14 -1.34 -38.12
C GLY A 366 18.52 -0.97 -37.61
N VAL A 367 19.54 -1.47 -38.31
CA VAL A 367 20.96 -1.25 -38.05
C VAL A 367 21.65 -0.87 -39.35
N ARG A 368 22.20 0.35 -39.41
CA ARG A 368 22.94 0.85 -40.55
C ARG A 368 24.40 1.03 -40.19
N THR A 369 25.27 0.27 -40.86
CA THR A 369 26.72 0.40 -40.73
C THR A 369 27.30 1.04 -42.00
N ILE A 370 28.33 1.87 -41.84
CA ILE A 370 29.10 2.46 -42.94
C ILE A 370 30.58 2.34 -42.55
N GLY A 371 31.40 1.74 -43.43
CA GLY A 371 32.84 1.59 -43.23
C GLY A 371 33.26 0.42 -42.34
N TRP A 372 32.34 -0.43 -41.88
CA TRP A 372 32.65 -1.65 -41.12
C TRP A 372 33.36 -2.72 -41.95
N ASP A 373 33.34 -2.62 -43.28
CA ASP A 373 34.05 -3.46 -44.23
C ASP A 373 35.51 -3.01 -44.49
N SER A 374 35.90 -1.86 -43.96
CA SER A 374 37.28 -1.37 -44.02
C SER A 374 38.25 -2.31 -43.30
N GLU A 375 39.46 -2.48 -43.83
CA GLU A 375 40.53 -3.23 -43.14
C GLU A 375 40.91 -2.61 -41.79
N ASP A 376 40.67 -1.31 -41.63
CA ASP A 376 40.93 -0.55 -40.40
C ASP A 376 39.79 -0.70 -39.37
N ALA A 377 38.63 -1.29 -39.74
CA ALA A 377 37.47 -1.45 -38.86
C ALA A 377 37.61 -2.71 -37.99
N VAL A 378 38.47 -2.63 -36.98
CA VAL A 378 38.83 -3.75 -36.09
C VAL A 378 38.01 -3.79 -34.81
N ASP A 379 37.91 -4.97 -34.20
CA ASP A 379 37.35 -5.21 -32.86
C ASP A 379 35.88 -4.78 -32.65
N ASN A 380 35.12 -4.63 -33.74
CA ASN A 380 33.67 -4.46 -33.67
C ASN A 380 33.01 -5.80 -33.32
N VAL A 381 32.10 -5.76 -32.34
CA VAL A 381 31.27 -6.89 -31.88
C VAL A 381 29.81 -6.48 -32.00
N PHE A 382 29.01 -7.35 -32.61
CA PHE A 382 27.56 -7.18 -32.73
C PHE A 382 26.90 -8.51 -32.34
N ALA A 383 26.40 -8.62 -31.11
CA ALA A 383 25.93 -9.90 -30.56
C ALA A 383 24.59 -9.83 -29.82
N ASN A 384 23.79 -10.90 -29.87
CA ASN A 384 22.58 -11.04 -29.05
C ASN A 384 21.55 -9.88 -29.17
N ASN A 385 21.56 -9.10 -30.24
CA ASN A 385 20.59 -8.02 -30.43
C ASN A 385 19.31 -8.52 -31.10
N VAL A 386 18.17 -7.92 -30.75
CA VAL A 386 16.93 -8.02 -31.53
C VAL A 386 16.85 -6.85 -32.50
N ILE A 387 16.55 -7.13 -33.77
CA ILE A 387 16.41 -6.12 -34.82
C ILE A 387 15.10 -6.28 -35.56
N HIS A 388 14.30 -5.22 -35.58
CA HIS A 388 13.11 -5.09 -36.40
C HIS A 388 13.20 -3.87 -37.33
N SER A 389 12.66 -4.00 -38.53
CA SER A 389 12.52 -2.93 -39.52
C SER A 389 11.16 -3.02 -40.21
N ALA A 390 10.37 -1.95 -40.14
CA ALA A 390 9.04 -1.90 -40.75
C ALA A 390 9.08 -1.90 -42.30
N VAL A 391 10.23 -1.64 -42.90
CA VAL A 391 10.43 -1.59 -44.37
C VAL A 391 11.33 -2.72 -44.90
N ASP A 392 11.48 -3.80 -44.12
CA ASP A 392 12.30 -4.98 -44.47
C ASP A 392 13.78 -4.61 -44.76
N ARG A 393 14.33 -3.72 -43.94
CA ARG A 393 15.74 -3.30 -43.98
C ARG A 393 16.38 -3.40 -42.59
N PRO A 394 16.43 -4.61 -41.98
CA PRO A 394 16.99 -4.78 -40.65
C PRO A 394 18.49 -4.46 -40.62
N ILE A 395 19.27 -4.90 -41.63
CA ILE A 395 20.72 -4.63 -41.72
C ILE A 395 21.16 -4.44 -43.19
N PRO A 396 20.79 -3.33 -43.85
CA PRO A 396 20.91 -3.20 -45.32
C PRO A 396 22.35 -3.16 -45.86
N ASN A 397 23.34 -2.79 -45.04
CA ASN A 397 24.75 -2.72 -45.45
C ASN A 397 25.59 -3.89 -44.91
N GLY A 398 24.96 -4.87 -44.25
CA GLY A 398 25.65 -5.92 -43.51
C GLY A 398 26.42 -5.39 -42.29
N LEU A 399 27.26 -6.24 -41.69
CA LEU A 399 28.06 -5.92 -40.49
C LEU A 399 29.57 -6.01 -40.76
N GLY A 400 29.99 -5.96 -42.03
CA GLY A 400 31.40 -5.89 -42.43
C GLY A 400 32.30 -6.93 -41.73
N ASN A 401 33.38 -6.45 -41.12
CA ASN A 401 34.41 -7.24 -40.44
C ASN A 401 34.11 -7.51 -38.95
N ALA A 402 32.91 -7.18 -38.46
CA ALA A 402 32.57 -7.40 -37.06
C ALA A 402 32.45 -8.88 -36.68
N THR A 403 32.65 -9.17 -35.41
CA THR A 403 32.23 -10.44 -34.81
C THR A 403 30.70 -10.41 -34.66
N VAL A 404 29.99 -11.33 -35.33
CA VAL A 404 28.53 -11.36 -35.36
C VAL A 404 28.02 -12.71 -34.83
N VAL A 405 27.26 -12.69 -33.73
CA VAL A 405 26.75 -13.92 -33.10
C VAL A 405 25.44 -13.70 -32.33
N GLY A 406 24.54 -14.68 -32.29
CA GLY A 406 23.33 -14.63 -31.45
C GLY A 406 22.27 -13.56 -31.76
N ASN A 407 22.43 -12.73 -32.81
CA ASN A 407 21.43 -11.70 -33.14
C ASN A 407 20.20 -12.30 -33.82
N VAL A 408 19.03 -11.74 -33.53
CA VAL A 408 17.74 -12.18 -34.07
C VAL A 408 17.06 -11.04 -34.83
N VAL A 409 16.62 -11.33 -36.06
CA VAL A 409 15.75 -10.42 -36.83
C VAL A 409 14.30 -10.81 -36.61
N VAL A 410 13.48 -9.85 -36.20
CA VAL A 410 12.05 -10.02 -35.90
C VAL A 410 11.24 -9.32 -36.98
N THR A 411 10.29 -10.04 -37.59
CA THR A 411 9.38 -9.48 -38.61
C THR A 411 7.98 -9.21 -38.08
N ASP A 412 7.57 -9.93 -37.04
CA ASP A 412 6.25 -9.81 -36.41
C ASP A 412 6.43 -9.42 -34.94
N LEU A 413 6.20 -8.14 -34.64
CA LEU A 413 6.34 -7.60 -33.28
C LEU A 413 5.31 -8.18 -32.33
N ALA A 414 4.05 -8.29 -32.77
CA ALA A 414 2.94 -8.78 -31.93
C ALA A 414 3.05 -10.28 -31.62
N ALA A 415 3.71 -11.06 -32.48
CA ALA A 415 4.02 -12.46 -32.19
C ALA A 415 5.29 -12.65 -31.35
N THR A 416 6.08 -11.59 -31.12
CA THR A 416 7.38 -11.69 -30.45
C THR A 416 7.38 -11.04 -29.07
N PHE A 417 6.63 -9.96 -28.89
CA PHE A 417 6.66 -9.13 -27.69
C PHE A 417 5.26 -8.89 -27.15
N ALA A 418 5.17 -8.59 -25.85
CA ALA A 418 3.93 -8.30 -25.16
C ALA A 418 3.16 -7.14 -25.81
N ASP A 419 3.77 -5.95 -25.92
CA ASP A 419 3.18 -4.81 -26.61
C ASP A 419 4.21 -3.77 -27.07
N ILE A 420 4.73 -3.93 -28.28
CA ILE A 420 5.68 -2.98 -28.90
C ILE A 420 5.25 -2.58 -30.30
N GLN A 421 5.30 -1.28 -30.59
CA GLN A 421 5.00 -0.71 -31.89
C GLN A 421 6.11 0.22 -32.34
N PHE A 422 6.57 0.06 -33.59
CA PHE A 422 7.69 0.86 -34.14
C PHE A 422 7.40 2.38 -34.20
N ASN A 423 6.13 2.76 -34.15
CA ASN A 423 5.71 4.16 -34.13
C ASN A 423 5.83 4.83 -32.75
N GLY A 424 6.22 4.06 -31.73
CA GLY A 424 6.38 4.54 -30.36
C GLY A 424 5.06 4.72 -29.61
N THR A 425 3.94 4.15 -30.07
CA THR A 425 2.67 4.20 -29.30
C THR A 425 2.62 3.18 -28.16
N SER A 426 3.42 2.12 -28.24
CA SER A 426 3.70 1.17 -27.16
C SER A 426 5.11 0.62 -27.33
N TRP A 427 5.74 0.21 -26.23
CA TRP A 427 7.17 -0.11 -26.21
C TRP A 427 7.55 -1.19 -25.19
N ASP A 428 6.62 -2.04 -24.75
CA ASP A 428 6.92 -3.17 -23.89
C ASP A 428 7.73 -4.23 -24.66
N PRO A 429 9.04 -4.38 -24.36
CA PRO A 429 9.92 -5.30 -25.08
C PRO A 429 9.93 -6.69 -24.46
N THR A 430 9.03 -7.02 -23.52
CA THR A 430 8.96 -8.34 -22.89
C THR A 430 8.72 -9.40 -23.95
N PRO A 431 9.64 -10.37 -24.13
CA PRO A 431 9.41 -11.45 -25.09
C PRO A 431 8.16 -12.26 -24.74
N LEU A 432 7.43 -12.74 -25.73
CA LEU A 432 6.35 -13.71 -25.50
C LEU A 432 6.91 -15.13 -25.29
N PRO A 433 6.16 -16.02 -24.61
CA PRO A 433 6.56 -17.41 -24.44
C PRO A 433 6.84 -18.10 -25.79
N ASN A 434 7.81 -19.03 -25.80
CA ASN A 434 8.20 -19.83 -26.98
C ASN A 434 8.75 -19.03 -28.18
N THR A 435 9.15 -17.78 -27.98
CA THR A 435 9.83 -17.02 -29.03
C THR A 435 11.25 -17.51 -29.24
N GLN A 436 11.80 -17.21 -30.42
CA GLN A 436 13.20 -17.51 -30.76
C GLN A 436 14.22 -16.68 -29.96
N LEU A 437 13.77 -15.82 -29.03
CA LEU A 437 14.63 -14.99 -28.20
C LEU A 437 15.11 -15.75 -26.96
N ILE A 438 14.29 -16.66 -26.45
CA ILE A 438 14.42 -17.25 -25.11
C ILE A 438 15.49 -18.35 -25.09
N GLY A 439 16.49 -18.23 -24.22
CA GLY A 439 17.56 -19.19 -23.99
C GLY A 439 18.49 -19.40 -25.19
N THR A 440 18.57 -18.42 -26.09
CA THR A 440 19.32 -18.51 -27.35
C THR A 440 20.50 -17.55 -27.45
N ALA A 441 20.75 -16.74 -26.41
CA ALA A 441 21.86 -15.80 -26.42
C ALA A 441 23.22 -16.53 -26.44
N ASP A 442 24.22 -15.90 -27.06
CA ASP A 442 25.60 -16.31 -26.91
C ASP A 442 26.12 -15.85 -25.54
N LEU A 443 26.38 -16.82 -24.66
CA LEU A 443 26.82 -16.59 -23.28
C LEU A 443 28.16 -15.83 -23.18
N SER A 444 28.99 -15.83 -24.23
CA SER A 444 30.28 -15.13 -24.22
C SER A 444 30.13 -13.60 -24.28
N TYR A 445 28.96 -13.13 -24.72
CA TYR A 445 28.63 -11.72 -24.91
C TYR A 445 27.40 -11.29 -24.12
N LEU A 446 26.90 -12.15 -23.24
CA LEU A 446 25.74 -11.87 -22.39
C LEU A 446 26.12 -10.92 -21.25
N PRO A 447 25.48 -9.74 -21.13
CA PRO A 447 25.63 -8.88 -19.97
C PRO A 447 25.11 -9.56 -18.69
N GLU A 448 25.59 -9.09 -17.54
CA GLU A 448 25.19 -9.65 -16.24
C GLU A 448 23.70 -9.41 -15.93
N VAL A 449 23.20 -8.23 -16.28
CA VAL A 449 21.81 -7.82 -16.09
C VAL A 449 21.11 -7.53 -17.41
N ASP A 450 19.78 -7.44 -17.40
CA ASP A 450 18.96 -6.97 -18.51
C ASP A 450 18.62 -5.47 -18.38
N LEU A 451 17.80 -4.92 -19.28
CA LEU A 451 17.37 -3.51 -19.29
C LEU A 451 16.72 -3.08 -17.98
N THR A 452 16.08 -4.01 -17.26
CA THR A 452 15.36 -3.74 -16.01
C THR A 452 16.27 -3.76 -14.79
N GLY A 453 17.58 -3.95 -14.99
CA GLY A 453 18.55 -4.12 -13.91
C GLY A 453 18.56 -5.53 -13.30
N ARG A 454 17.70 -6.44 -13.79
CA ARG A 454 17.59 -7.80 -13.26
C ARG A 454 18.71 -8.70 -13.82
N PRO A 455 19.32 -9.58 -13.01
CA PRO A 455 20.27 -10.57 -13.51
C PRO A 455 19.66 -11.44 -14.61
N ARG A 456 20.47 -11.79 -15.60
CA ARG A 456 20.00 -12.64 -16.71
C ARG A 456 19.88 -14.11 -16.30
N ILE A 457 18.84 -14.79 -16.82
CA ILE A 457 18.56 -16.19 -16.51
C ILE A 457 19.60 -17.13 -17.14
N THR A 458 19.75 -18.34 -16.58
CA THR A 458 20.71 -19.34 -17.10
C THR A 458 20.36 -19.72 -18.55
N GLY A 459 21.29 -19.46 -19.48
CA GLY A 459 21.08 -19.62 -20.92
C GLY A 459 20.95 -18.27 -21.66
N GLY A 460 20.40 -17.25 -21.00
CA GLY A 460 20.27 -15.86 -21.46
C GLY A 460 19.38 -15.67 -22.68
N ASP A 461 18.66 -14.55 -22.72
CA ASP A 461 17.81 -14.22 -23.86
C ASP A 461 18.45 -13.18 -24.79
N VAL A 462 18.06 -13.25 -26.06
CA VAL A 462 18.44 -12.26 -27.07
C VAL A 462 17.58 -11.01 -26.88
N GLY A 463 18.21 -9.84 -26.88
CA GLY A 463 17.56 -8.56 -26.70
C GLY A 463 17.76 -7.94 -25.32
N ALA A 464 17.09 -6.82 -25.10
CA ALA A 464 17.26 -5.97 -23.94
C ALA A 464 16.64 -6.55 -22.66
N VAL A 465 15.61 -7.40 -22.75
CA VAL A 465 14.88 -7.94 -21.59
C VAL A 465 14.85 -9.46 -21.68
N ASP A 466 15.05 -10.14 -20.55
CA ASP A 466 14.85 -11.58 -20.45
C ASP A 466 13.35 -11.90 -20.23
N TYR A 467 12.88 -12.95 -20.90
CA TYR A 467 11.58 -13.54 -20.64
C TYR A 467 11.55 -14.17 -19.25
N ARG A 468 10.44 -13.92 -18.55
CA ARG A 468 10.08 -14.63 -17.33
C ARG A 468 8.60 -14.97 -17.45
N GLU A 469 8.22 -16.19 -17.10
CA GLU A 469 6.80 -16.57 -17.05
C GLU A 469 6.08 -15.62 -16.10
N VAL A 470 4.88 -15.15 -16.45
CA VAL A 470 4.03 -14.42 -15.50
C VAL A 470 3.61 -15.43 -14.44
N GLY A 471 4.07 -15.22 -13.19
CA GLY A 471 4.12 -16.22 -12.11
C GLY A 471 5.56 -16.70 -11.75
N GLY A 472 6.56 -16.21 -12.49
CA GLY A 472 7.99 -16.43 -12.32
C GLY A 472 8.77 -15.11 -12.26
N GLU A 473 8.21 -14.09 -11.61
CA GLU A 473 9.09 -13.21 -10.85
C GLU A 473 9.95 -14.10 -9.94
N LEU A 474 11.23 -13.76 -9.74
CA LEU A 474 11.90 -14.31 -8.56
C LEU A 474 10.97 -13.98 -7.40
N PRO A 475 10.52 -14.97 -6.60
CA PRO A 475 9.65 -14.67 -5.48
C PRO A 475 10.30 -13.53 -4.71
N ASP A 476 9.49 -12.55 -4.28
CA ASP A 476 9.89 -11.66 -3.20
C ASP A 476 10.65 -12.51 -2.18
N PRO A 477 11.85 -12.09 -1.70
CA PRO A 477 12.52 -12.81 -0.63
C PRO A 477 11.46 -13.13 0.43
N ASP A 478 11.21 -14.42 0.66
CA ASP A 478 10.07 -14.88 1.46
C ASP A 478 9.99 -14.00 2.72
N VAL A 479 8.86 -13.31 2.92
CA VAL A 479 8.67 -12.44 4.08
C VAL A 479 8.91 -13.29 5.32
N PRO A 480 9.98 -13.07 6.10
CA PRO A 480 10.23 -13.87 7.28
C PRO A 480 9.09 -13.65 8.27
N ALA A 481 8.59 -14.71 8.90
CA ALA A 481 7.41 -14.62 9.79
C ALA A 481 7.59 -13.66 10.99
N ASP A 482 8.83 -13.31 11.32
CA ASP A 482 9.19 -12.33 12.36
C ASP A 482 9.42 -10.91 11.80
N GLY A 483 9.29 -10.74 10.47
CA GLY A 483 9.58 -9.54 9.72
C GLY A 483 11.07 -9.25 9.52
N VAL A 484 11.99 -10.12 9.97
CA VAL A 484 13.44 -9.85 9.98
C VAL A 484 14.11 -10.43 8.74
N TYR A 485 14.38 -9.57 7.76
CA TYR A 485 14.97 -9.92 6.46
C TYR A 485 16.44 -10.32 6.53
N GLY A 486 17.16 -9.88 7.56
CA GLY A 486 18.53 -10.32 7.73
C GLY A 486 19.14 -9.91 9.07
N ARG A 487 19.92 -10.81 9.64
CA ARG A 487 20.80 -10.56 10.78
C ARG A 487 22.21 -10.80 10.28
N PHE A 488 23.08 -9.80 10.31
CA PHE A 488 24.42 -9.85 9.74
C PHE A 488 25.46 -9.52 10.80
N ASP A 489 26.42 -10.41 10.98
CA ASP A 489 27.53 -10.28 11.92
C ASP A 489 28.82 -10.10 11.13
N PHE A 490 29.38 -8.90 11.25
CA PHE A 490 30.47 -8.42 10.42
C PHE A 490 31.80 -8.72 11.09
N GLY A 491 32.57 -9.61 10.48
CA GLY A 491 33.72 -10.21 11.14
C GLY A 491 34.77 -10.75 10.19
N SER A 492 35.70 -11.52 10.75
CA SER A 492 36.61 -12.35 9.95
C SER A 492 36.01 -13.74 9.77
N ASP A 493 36.52 -14.53 8.83
CA ASP A 493 36.10 -15.93 8.63
C ASP A 493 36.41 -16.84 9.85
N THR A 494 37.18 -16.33 10.82
CA THR A 494 37.66 -17.10 11.98
C THR A 494 37.12 -16.65 13.33
N SER A 495 36.39 -15.54 13.40
CA SER A 495 35.74 -15.11 14.63
C SER A 495 34.50 -15.97 14.94
N PRO A 496 34.08 -16.12 16.21
CA PRO A 496 32.76 -16.63 16.57
C PRO A 496 31.66 -15.85 15.85
N LEU A 497 30.55 -16.52 15.58
CA LEU A 497 29.38 -15.97 14.92
C LEU A 497 28.27 -15.79 15.95
N GLY A 498 27.67 -14.61 16.00
CA GLY A 498 26.48 -14.35 16.80
C GLY A 498 25.37 -15.35 16.50
N SER A 499 24.69 -15.86 17.53
CA SER A 499 23.56 -16.78 17.36
C SER A 499 22.48 -16.11 16.51
N GLU A 500 21.98 -16.80 15.48
CA GLU A 500 20.95 -16.31 14.52
C GLU A 500 21.45 -15.24 13.53
N TYR A 501 22.74 -14.90 13.53
CA TYR A 501 23.33 -13.96 12.58
C TYR A 501 24.06 -14.71 11.45
N THR A 502 24.00 -14.13 10.26
CA THR A 502 24.74 -14.52 9.06
C THR A 502 26.09 -13.84 9.07
N ARG A 503 27.17 -14.59 8.85
CA ARG A 503 28.52 -14.02 8.80
C ARG A 503 28.70 -13.16 7.55
N VAL A 504 29.22 -11.96 7.73
CA VAL A 504 29.71 -11.10 6.65
C VAL A 504 31.20 -10.81 6.88
N THR A 505 32.00 -11.22 5.92
CA THR A 505 33.45 -11.09 5.91
C THR A 505 33.88 -9.96 4.98
N GLN A 506 35.15 -9.57 5.06
CA GLN A 506 35.68 -8.56 4.13
C GLN A 506 35.71 -9.02 2.66
N ALA A 507 35.52 -10.32 2.40
CA ALA A 507 35.55 -10.90 1.06
C ALA A 507 34.16 -11.01 0.42
N ASP A 508 33.08 -10.85 1.21
CA ASP A 508 31.70 -11.04 0.75
C ASP A 508 31.25 -9.84 -0.08
N ARG A 509 31.60 -9.88 -1.36
CA ARG A 509 31.05 -8.95 -2.36
C ARG A 509 29.61 -9.33 -2.63
N TYR A 510 28.79 -8.31 -2.89
CA TYR A 510 27.41 -8.53 -3.30
C TYR A 510 27.35 -9.50 -4.50
N ASP A 511 26.47 -10.49 -4.38
CA ASP A 511 26.20 -11.53 -5.37
C ASP A 511 24.69 -11.81 -5.32
N TYR A 512 23.96 -11.73 -6.42
CA TYR A 512 22.50 -11.94 -6.39
C TYR A 512 22.09 -13.36 -5.94
N ILE A 513 23.02 -14.33 -5.93
CA ILE A 513 22.78 -15.68 -5.40
C ILE A 513 22.83 -15.69 -3.86
N ALA A 514 23.59 -14.79 -3.26
CA ALA A 514 23.64 -14.54 -1.82
C ALA A 514 23.27 -13.06 -1.63
N PRO A 515 21.97 -12.72 -1.51
CA PRO A 515 21.37 -11.40 -1.78
C PRO A 515 21.75 -10.29 -0.79
N TYR A 516 23.03 -10.18 -0.47
CA TYR A 516 23.66 -9.20 0.39
C TYR A 516 25.18 -9.15 0.12
N GLY A 517 25.83 -8.03 0.39
CA GLY A 517 27.29 -7.95 0.32
C GLY A 517 27.85 -6.55 0.09
N TRP A 518 29.18 -6.46 0.03
CA TRP A 518 29.90 -5.20 -0.20
C TRP A 518 29.92 -4.83 -1.69
N ILE A 519 29.37 -3.67 -2.05
CA ILE A 519 29.45 -3.11 -3.42
C ILE A 519 30.59 -2.10 -3.59
N SER A 520 31.07 -1.53 -2.48
CA SER A 520 32.13 -0.51 -2.49
C SER A 520 33.07 -0.68 -1.29
N GLY A 521 34.18 0.06 -1.31
CA GLY A 521 35.15 0.11 -0.20
C GLY A 521 36.22 -1.00 -0.23
N SER A 522 37.44 -0.61 0.18
CA SER A 522 38.54 -1.54 0.46
C SER A 522 38.36 -2.13 1.88
N VAL A 523 37.33 -2.95 2.04
CA VAL A 523 36.93 -3.52 3.33
C VAL A 523 38.00 -4.46 3.88
N GLY A 524 38.29 -4.34 5.18
CA GLY A 524 39.06 -5.31 5.95
C GLY A 524 38.28 -5.75 7.18
N SER A 525 38.63 -6.90 7.76
CA SER A 525 38.04 -7.38 9.02
C SER A 525 39.03 -7.28 10.17
N ARG A 526 38.53 -7.19 11.40
CA ARG A 526 39.36 -7.33 12.59
C ARG A 526 38.60 -7.97 13.75
N ASP A 527 39.30 -8.85 14.46
CA ASP A 527 38.83 -9.47 15.70
C ASP A 527 39.75 -9.04 16.86
N ARG A 528 39.16 -8.47 17.93
CA ARG A 528 39.88 -8.01 19.13
C ARG A 528 40.05 -9.09 20.20
N ALA A 529 39.37 -10.23 20.06
CA ALA A 529 39.33 -11.33 21.02
C ALA A 529 38.87 -10.93 22.43
N ARG A 530 38.03 -9.90 22.50
CA ARG A 530 37.41 -9.34 23.71
C ARG A 530 36.05 -8.79 23.31
N GLY A 531 35.04 -8.95 24.16
CA GLY A 531 33.64 -8.67 23.80
C GLY A 531 32.83 -9.97 23.73
N ASP A 532 31.55 -9.83 23.38
CA ASP A 532 30.68 -10.94 22.95
C ASP A 532 30.82 -11.18 21.44
N ASP A 533 30.08 -12.16 20.92
CA ASP A 533 30.19 -12.59 19.53
C ASP A 533 29.79 -11.50 18.52
N LEU A 534 29.00 -10.49 18.89
CA LEU A 534 28.54 -9.41 17.99
C LEU A 534 29.35 -8.12 18.10
N ASN A 535 30.24 -7.96 19.09
CA ASN A 535 30.96 -6.68 19.30
C ASN A 535 32.48 -6.83 19.46
N ARG A 536 32.99 -8.06 19.41
CA ARG A 536 34.43 -8.37 19.48
C ARG A 536 35.14 -8.19 18.14
N ASP A 537 34.41 -8.30 17.04
CA ASP A 537 34.89 -8.17 15.67
C ASP A 537 34.00 -7.25 14.85
N PHE A 538 34.58 -6.77 13.75
CA PHE A 538 33.97 -5.79 12.85
C PHE A 538 34.61 -5.87 11.46
N ASN A 539 33.88 -5.39 10.47
CA ASN A 539 34.44 -4.98 9.18
C ASN A 539 34.70 -3.47 9.20
N PHE A 540 35.77 -3.02 8.54
CA PHE A 540 36.21 -1.63 8.57
C PHE A 540 36.89 -1.17 7.27
N VAL A 541 36.88 0.14 7.05
CA VAL A 541 37.71 0.83 6.06
C VAL A 541 38.56 1.88 6.76
N SER A 542 39.80 2.04 6.28
CA SER A 542 40.74 3.06 6.75
C SER A 542 40.68 4.37 5.96
N SER A 543 40.01 4.36 4.81
CA SER A 543 39.86 5.51 3.92
C SER A 543 38.62 5.39 3.05
N GLY A 544 37.96 6.53 2.80
CA GLY A 544 36.73 6.59 2.01
C GLY A 544 35.51 6.07 2.78
N SER A 545 34.59 5.48 2.03
CA SER A 545 33.38 4.84 2.53
C SER A 545 33.38 3.33 2.28
N MET A 546 32.42 2.63 2.88
CA MET A 546 32.00 1.29 2.44
C MET A 546 30.49 1.27 2.31
N THR A 547 29.98 0.53 1.34
CA THR A 547 28.55 0.33 1.14
C THR A 547 28.24 -1.16 1.15
N PHE A 548 27.37 -1.56 2.06
CA PHE A 548 26.77 -2.88 2.15
C PHE A 548 25.35 -2.81 1.62
N VAL A 549 24.97 -3.78 0.79
CA VAL A 549 23.61 -3.89 0.27
C VAL A 549 22.95 -5.19 0.69
N VAL A 550 21.61 -5.21 0.71
CA VAL A 550 20.77 -6.39 0.96
C VAL A 550 19.53 -6.31 0.08
N ASP A 551 19.24 -7.34 -0.72
CA ASP A 551 18.00 -7.36 -1.51
C ASP A 551 16.82 -7.66 -0.60
N VAL A 552 15.79 -6.83 -0.66
CA VAL A 552 14.55 -6.96 0.10
C VAL A 552 13.39 -6.38 -0.72
N PRO A 553 12.12 -6.77 -0.50
CA PRO A 553 11.00 -6.10 -1.15
C PRO A 553 10.96 -4.59 -0.89
N ASP A 554 10.18 -3.88 -1.70
CA ASP A 554 9.86 -2.48 -1.42
C ASP A 554 9.01 -2.37 -0.15
N GLY A 555 9.17 -1.27 0.57
CA GLY A 555 8.36 -0.94 1.74
C GLY A 555 9.16 -0.27 2.85
N ASN A 556 8.53 -0.15 4.02
CA ASN A 556 9.13 0.46 5.19
C ASN A 556 9.95 -0.56 5.99
N TYR A 557 11.13 -0.15 6.45
CA TYR A 557 12.09 -0.98 7.16
C TYR A 557 12.66 -0.27 8.38
N GLN A 558 13.12 -1.10 9.30
CA GLN A 558 13.89 -0.73 10.48
C GLN A 558 15.23 -1.48 10.44
N ALA A 559 16.35 -0.75 10.45
CA ALA A 559 17.69 -1.32 10.55
C ALA A 559 18.30 -1.02 11.92
N THR A 560 18.60 -2.05 12.70
CA THR A 560 19.38 -1.94 13.94
C THR A 560 20.84 -2.27 13.68
N VAL A 561 21.72 -1.27 13.78
CA VAL A 561 23.14 -1.36 13.44
C VAL A 561 24.01 -1.25 14.70
N GLY A 562 25.00 -2.13 14.82
CA GLY A 562 25.95 -2.17 15.93
C GLY A 562 27.34 -1.65 15.58
N PHE A 563 27.88 -0.82 16.49
CA PHE A 563 29.17 -0.16 16.36
C PHE A 563 30.01 -0.31 17.64
N SER A 564 31.22 -0.85 17.52
CA SER A 564 32.13 -1.15 18.65
C SER A 564 33.57 -1.42 18.17
N ASP A 565 34.55 -0.77 18.79
CA ASP A 565 35.94 -1.25 18.81
C ASP A 565 36.47 -1.25 20.25
N GLN A 566 36.85 -2.44 20.73
CA GLN A 566 37.38 -2.64 22.08
C GLN A 566 38.72 -1.95 22.38
N SER A 567 39.42 -1.48 21.35
CA SER A 567 40.76 -0.90 21.47
C SER A 567 40.86 0.57 21.08
N TYR A 568 39.92 1.09 20.29
CA TYR A 568 39.98 2.46 19.76
C TYR A 568 38.60 3.11 19.80
N ALA A 569 38.59 4.43 19.97
CA ALA A 569 37.40 5.25 19.86
C ALA A 569 36.96 5.36 18.39
N ILE A 570 35.64 5.41 18.15
CA ILE A 570 35.06 5.87 16.89
C ILE A 570 34.83 7.38 17.04
N ASP A 571 35.17 8.18 16.03
CA ASP A 571 35.07 9.64 16.14
C ASP A 571 34.52 10.25 14.87
N GLY A 572 33.22 10.57 14.91
CA GLY A 572 32.49 11.26 13.85
C GLY A 572 32.21 10.41 12.62
N MET A 573 31.99 9.10 12.77
CA MET A 573 31.65 8.22 11.65
C MET A 573 30.23 8.50 11.17
N GLN A 574 30.05 8.83 9.90
CA GLN A 574 28.73 9.07 9.32
C GLN A 574 28.08 7.75 8.88
N VAL A 575 26.77 7.66 9.12
CA VAL A 575 25.91 6.56 8.69
C VAL A 575 24.93 7.13 7.67
N SER A 576 24.85 6.50 6.51
CA SER A 576 23.86 6.84 5.48
C SER A 576 23.08 5.59 5.07
N ILE A 577 21.76 5.72 4.93
CA ILE A 577 20.84 4.67 4.47
C ILE A 577 20.09 5.21 3.26
N GLU A 578 19.96 4.42 2.19
CA GLU A 578 19.36 4.84 0.91
C GLU A 578 19.95 6.15 0.36
N GLY A 579 21.27 6.34 0.56
CA GLY A 579 21.99 7.54 0.15
C GLY A 579 21.81 8.76 1.07
N THR A 580 20.91 8.70 2.06
CA THR A 580 20.61 9.79 3.00
C THR A 580 21.45 9.65 4.27
N SER A 581 22.13 10.70 4.73
CA SER A 581 22.85 10.66 6.01
C SER A 581 21.86 10.71 7.18
N VAL A 582 21.91 9.70 8.06
CA VAL A 582 20.93 9.50 9.15
C VAL A 582 21.54 9.63 10.56
N ASP A 583 22.86 9.46 10.72
CA ASP A 583 23.52 9.61 12.03
C ASP A 583 25.02 9.91 11.91
N THR A 584 25.60 10.42 12.99
CA THR A 584 27.04 10.56 13.19
C THR A 584 27.45 9.91 14.52
N ILE A 585 28.23 8.83 14.43
CA ILE A 585 28.61 8.00 15.57
C ILE A 585 30.00 8.38 16.10
N SER A 586 30.05 8.67 17.40
CA SER A 586 31.28 8.75 18.18
C SER A 586 31.17 7.88 19.44
N THR A 587 32.21 7.11 19.74
CA THR A 587 32.29 6.22 20.90
C THR A 587 33.66 6.32 21.56
N VAL A 588 33.75 6.00 22.85
CA VAL A 588 35.06 5.74 23.49
C VAL A 588 35.49 4.29 23.26
N ALA A 589 36.79 4.00 23.39
CA ALA A 589 37.29 2.63 23.23
C ALA A 589 36.61 1.65 24.21
N GLY A 590 36.05 0.56 23.68
CA GLY A 590 35.31 -0.44 24.45
C GLY A 590 33.82 -0.15 24.66
N GLU A 591 33.31 0.97 24.16
CA GLU A 591 31.88 1.26 24.13
C GLU A 591 31.22 0.60 22.92
N THR A 592 30.07 -0.03 23.16
CA THR A 592 29.21 -0.61 22.12
C THR A 592 27.95 0.23 22.00
N VAL A 593 27.64 0.64 20.78
CA VAL A 593 26.47 1.43 20.44
C VAL A 593 25.60 0.64 19.48
N LEU A 594 24.31 0.51 19.81
CA LEU A 594 23.28 0.08 18.87
C LEU A 594 22.46 1.30 18.45
N ARG A 595 22.13 1.39 17.17
CA ARG A 595 21.25 2.42 16.61
C ARG A 595 20.21 1.78 15.74
N THR A 596 19.00 2.30 15.82
CA THR A 596 17.87 1.81 15.04
C THR A 596 17.39 2.95 14.15
N TYR A 597 17.31 2.68 12.86
CA TYR A 597 16.90 3.65 11.84
C TYR A 597 15.67 3.14 11.12
N GLU A 598 14.73 4.02 10.83
CA GLU A 598 13.52 3.72 10.04
C GLU A 598 13.59 4.47 8.71
N PHE A 599 13.25 3.78 7.63
CA PHE A 599 13.40 4.27 6.26
C PHE A 599 12.55 3.44 5.30
N GLU A 600 12.36 3.95 4.09
CA GLU A 600 11.62 3.27 3.02
C GLU A 600 12.59 2.80 1.93
N ILE A 601 12.41 1.56 1.46
CA ILE A 601 13.09 0.99 0.30
C ILE A 601 12.10 1.00 -0.87
N ARG A 602 12.56 1.49 -2.03
CA ARG A 602 11.72 1.66 -3.24
C ARG A 602 12.32 1.03 -4.50
N ASP A 603 13.52 0.47 -4.38
CA ASP A 603 14.32 -0.12 -5.45
C ASP A 603 14.65 -1.60 -5.18
N ARG A 604 13.95 -2.21 -4.22
CA ARG A 604 14.10 -3.59 -3.77
C ARG A 604 15.50 -3.94 -3.23
N GLN A 605 16.27 -2.95 -2.78
CA GLN A 605 17.60 -3.19 -2.23
C GLN A 605 17.97 -2.14 -1.17
N LEU A 606 18.23 -2.59 0.05
CA LEU A 606 18.86 -1.73 1.07
C LEU A 606 20.27 -1.33 0.62
N SER A 607 20.62 -0.06 0.75
CA SER A 607 21.96 0.51 0.64
C SER A 607 22.41 1.18 1.94
N LEU A 608 23.25 0.51 2.73
CA LEU A 608 23.87 1.05 3.96
C LEU A 608 25.31 1.49 3.69
N THR A 609 25.57 2.79 3.75
CA THR A 609 26.90 3.38 3.57
C THR A 609 27.47 3.93 4.88
N LEU A 610 28.73 3.59 5.17
CA LEU A 610 29.46 4.08 6.34
C LEU A 610 30.71 4.86 5.91
N THR A 611 30.78 6.12 6.31
CA THR A 611 31.86 7.04 5.94
C THR A 611 32.69 7.40 7.16
N ARG A 612 34.02 7.34 7.03
CA ARG A 612 34.91 7.58 8.18
C ARG A 612 34.80 9.03 8.66
N GLY A 613 34.93 9.22 9.97
CA GLY A 613 35.06 10.54 10.57
C GLY A 613 36.49 11.09 10.61
N ALA A 614 36.66 12.24 11.26
CA ALA A 614 37.89 13.03 11.25
C ALA A 614 39.13 12.34 11.86
N SER A 615 38.95 11.34 12.73
CA SER A 615 40.05 10.74 13.51
C SER A 615 40.19 9.22 13.39
N GLY A 616 39.36 8.54 12.58
CA GLY A 616 39.12 7.11 12.74
C GLY A 616 38.91 6.28 11.47
N PHE A 617 38.46 5.05 11.70
CA PHE A 617 37.97 4.09 10.70
C PHE A 617 36.44 4.21 10.63
N ALA A 618 35.84 3.89 9.48
CA ALA A 618 34.43 3.49 9.49
C ALA A 618 34.37 1.99 9.75
N LEU A 619 33.47 1.54 10.62
CA LEU A 619 33.33 0.14 10.96
C LEU A 619 31.87 -0.22 11.26
N ILE A 620 31.56 -1.50 11.11
CA ILE A 620 30.29 -2.11 11.49
C ILE A 620 30.56 -3.45 12.12
N ASN A 621 29.81 -3.76 13.18
CA ASN A 621 29.86 -5.04 13.86
C ASN A 621 28.62 -5.88 13.54
N SER A 622 27.44 -5.27 13.53
CA SER A 622 26.19 -6.00 13.27
C SER A 622 25.15 -5.16 12.54
N LEU A 623 24.25 -5.83 11.82
CA LEU A 623 23.04 -5.28 11.21
C LEU A 623 21.88 -6.25 11.43
N GLU A 624 20.75 -5.77 11.94
CA GLU A 624 19.47 -6.46 11.90
C GLU A 624 18.50 -5.63 11.07
N LEU A 625 18.04 -6.18 9.95
CA LEU A 625 17.09 -5.54 9.04
C LEU A 625 15.72 -6.16 9.21
N LYS A 626 14.73 -5.34 9.53
CA LYS A 626 13.35 -5.77 9.78
C LYS A 626 12.37 -4.93 8.97
N ARG A 627 11.43 -5.54 8.26
CA ARG A 627 10.33 -4.81 7.62
C ARG A 627 9.37 -4.31 8.69
N VAL A 628 9.04 -3.04 8.59
CA VAL A 628 7.91 -2.43 9.29
C VAL A 628 6.71 -2.74 8.40
N LEU A 629 5.87 -3.69 8.85
CA LEU A 629 4.65 -4.04 8.13
C LEU A 629 3.76 -2.79 8.05
N ASP A 630 3.63 -2.27 6.84
CA ASP A 630 2.79 -1.12 6.53
C ASP A 630 1.34 -1.56 6.62
N VAL A 631 0.58 -1.03 7.58
CA VAL A 631 -0.84 -1.35 7.78
C VAL A 631 -1.75 -0.52 6.86
N GLY A 632 -1.18 0.09 5.80
CA GLY A 632 -1.83 1.09 4.95
C GLY A 632 -2.13 2.40 5.70
N ALA A 633 -2.35 3.48 4.96
CA ALA A 633 -2.91 4.70 5.55
C ALA A 633 -4.26 4.36 6.20
N GLY A 634 -4.49 4.85 7.40
CA GLY A 634 -5.70 4.48 8.14
C GLY A 634 -5.79 5.16 9.49
N VAL A 635 -7.01 5.25 10.01
CA VAL A 635 -7.29 5.82 11.32
C VAL A 635 -7.64 4.68 12.27
N LEU A 636 -6.97 4.63 13.42
CA LEU A 636 -7.28 3.72 14.51
C LEU A 636 -8.11 4.45 15.55
N VAL A 637 -9.35 4.00 15.73
CA VAL A 637 -10.21 4.41 16.86
C VAL A 637 -10.13 3.33 17.92
N THR A 638 -9.65 3.69 19.11
CA THR A 638 -9.59 2.81 20.28
C THR A 638 -10.69 3.22 21.26
N PRO A 639 -11.79 2.45 21.36
CA PRO A 639 -12.82 2.73 22.34
C PRO A 639 -12.28 2.61 23.77
N GLY A 640 -12.83 3.40 24.70
CA GLY A 640 -12.53 3.26 26.11
C GLY A 640 -13.05 1.96 26.71
N LEU A 641 -12.49 1.56 27.85
CA LEU A 641 -12.88 0.36 28.59
C LEU A 641 -14.38 0.31 28.96
N ASN A 642 -15.05 1.47 29.03
CA ASN A 642 -16.49 1.60 29.27
C ASN A 642 -17.08 2.58 28.25
N GLN A 643 -17.97 2.12 27.37
CA GLN A 643 -18.68 2.96 26.38
C GLN A 643 -20.00 3.53 26.95
N THR A 644 -19.96 3.98 28.19
CA THR A 644 -21.15 4.51 28.88
C THR A 644 -20.86 5.87 29.48
N THR A 645 -21.71 6.85 29.21
CA THR A 645 -21.83 8.07 30.01
C THR A 645 -22.98 7.93 31.00
N THR A 646 -23.13 8.88 31.93
CA THR A 646 -24.30 8.88 32.81
C THR A 646 -24.82 10.29 32.95
N GLU A 647 -26.12 10.43 33.17
CA GLU A 647 -26.76 11.71 33.45
C GLU A 647 -26.24 12.35 34.74
N SER A 648 -25.65 11.58 35.65
CA SER A 648 -24.88 12.14 36.78
C SER A 648 -23.51 12.75 36.38
N LEU A 649 -23.38 13.22 35.13
CA LEU A 649 -22.17 13.72 34.47
C LEU A 649 -21.05 12.68 34.36
N GLY A 650 -21.41 11.40 34.22
CA GLY A 650 -20.48 10.32 33.97
C GLY A 650 -19.82 10.47 32.60
N THR A 651 -18.52 10.17 32.51
CA THR A 651 -17.74 10.37 31.29
C THR A 651 -17.25 9.05 30.70
N SER A 652 -17.20 8.99 29.38
CA SER A 652 -16.49 7.97 28.61
C SER A 652 -15.34 8.62 27.84
N THR A 653 -14.29 7.87 27.53
CA THR A 653 -13.16 8.36 26.74
C THR A 653 -12.85 7.39 25.61
N PHE A 654 -12.48 7.89 24.44
CA PHE A 654 -11.92 7.10 23.35
C PHE A 654 -10.67 7.79 22.81
N ALA A 655 -9.77 7.04 22.18
CA ALA A 655 -8.56 7.58 21.57
C ALA A 655 -8.57 7.37 20.06
N VAL A 656 -8.05 8.34 19.32
CA VAL A 656 -7.89 8.26 17.86
C VAL A 656 -6.42 8.47 17.54
N GLN A 657 -5.87 7.70 16.59
CA GLN A 657 -4.48 7.74 16.16
C GLN A 657 -4.40 7.43 14.67
N LEU A 658 -3.40 7.95 13.94
CA LEU A 658 -3.14 7.51 12.56
C LEU A 658 -2.25 6.26 12.56
N LYS A 659 -2.44 5.40 11.59
CA LYS A 659 -1.69 4.14 11.44
C LYS A 659 -0.32 4.33 10.80
N THR A 660 -0.15 5.38 9.98
CA THR A 660 1.09 5.73 9.29
C THR A 660 1.33 7.24 9.32
N ARG A 661 2.58 7.66 9.09
CA ARG A 661 2.96 9.09 9.04
C ARG A 661 2.31 9.75 7.82
N PRO A 662 1.44 10.77 7.99
CA PRO A 662 0.91 11.49 6.85
C PRO A 662 1.97 12.45 6.30
N THR A 663 1.92 12.74 5.02
CA THR A 663 2.76 13.74 4.32
C THR A 663 2.23 15.17 4.50
N ALA A 664 0.96 15.31 4.89
CA ALA A 664 0.32 16.58 5.22
C ALA A 664 -0.54 16.47 6.49
N GLN A 665 -1.13 17.58 6.93
CA GLN A 665 -2.00 17.58 8.11
C GLN A 665 -3.30 16.81 7.82
N VAL A 666 -3.74 15.98 8.76
CA VAL A 666 -5.01 15.21 8.68
C VAL A 666 -5.99 15.74 9.70
N THR A 667 -7.21 16.09 9.27
CA THR A 667 -8.27 16.63 10.14
C THR A 667 -9.46 15.67 10.20
N ILE A 668 -9.99 15.41 11.40
CA ILE A 668 -11.18 14.59 11.64
C ILE A 668 -12.17 15.42 12.47
N ASN A 669 -13.36 15.67 11.94
CA ASN A 669 -14.42 16.36 12.66
C ASN A 669 -15.27 15.37 13.46
N LEU A 670 -15.72 15.77 14.65
CA LEU A 670 -16.51 14.93 15.56
C LEU A 670 -17.84 15.62 15.88
N LEU A 671 -18.93 14.86 15.83
CA LEU A 671 -20.29 15.35 16.12
C LEU A 671 -21.06 14.32 16.95
N SER A 672 -21.69 14.76 18.05
CA SER A 672 -22.67 13.91 18.76
C SER A 672 -24.00 13.92 18.00
N THR A 673 -24.61 12.75 17.77
CA THR A 673 -25.96 12.64 17.20
C THR A 673 -27.02 13.21 18.13
N ASP A 674 -26.79 13.11 19.45
CA ASP A 674 -27.66 13.68 20.46
C ASP A 674 -26.85 14.45 21.53
N SER A 675 -26.85 15.77 21.40
CA SER A 675 -26.19 16.64 22.38
C SER A 675 -26.95 16.79 23.71
N SER A 676 -28.21 16.32 23.78
CA SER A 676 -28.98 16.21 25.03
C SER A 676 -28.49 15.06 25.88
N GLU A 677 -27.91 14.03 25.26
CA GLU A 677 -27.40 12.83 25.94
C GLU A 677 -25.90 12.87 26.19
N GLY A 678 -25.14 13.41 25.22
CA GLY A 678 -23.68 13.41 25.30
C GLY A 678 -23.03 14.61 24.62
N MET A 679 -22.16 15.30 25.38
CA MET A 679 -21.32 16.38 24.87
C MET A 679 -19.85 15.96 24.76
N LEU A 680 -19.15 16.48 23.76
CA LEU A 680 -17.74 16.19 23.50
C LEU A 680 -16.80 17.25 24.10
N SER A 681 -15.65 16.81 24.61
CA SER A 681 -14.57 17.71 25.06
C SER A 681 -13.89 18.46 23.91
N GLN A 682 -13.95 17.91 22.69
CA GLN A 682 -13.45 18.50 21.45
C GLN A 682 -14.29 17.99 20.27
N THR A 683 -14.50 18.85 19.28
CA THR A 683 -15.30 18.54 18.08
C THR A 683 -14.43 18.35 16.82
N GLN A 684 -13.12 18.36 16.98
CA GLN A 684 -12.16 18.20 15.90
C GLN A 684 -10.85 17.63 16.45
N LEU A 685 -10.23 16.74 15.68
CA LEU A 685 -8.88 16.24 15.87
C LEU A 685 -8.05 16.63 14.67
N VAL A 686 -6.80 17.02 14.92
CA VAL A 686 -5.84 17.43 13.88
C VAL A 686 -4.55 16.68 14.13
N PHE A 687 -4.06 15.90 13.18
CA PHE A 687 -2.78 15.20 13.25
C PHE A 687 -1.80 15.82 12.25
N THR A 688 -0.54 15.99 12.64
CA THR A 688 0.55 16.47 11.78
C THR A 688 1.53 15.34 11.48
N PRO A 689 2.41 15.49 10.47
CA PRO A 689 3.49 14.53 10.25
C PRO A 689 4.39 14.28 11.47
N ASP A 690 4.38 15.13 12.49
CA ASP A 690 5.22 14.98 13.69
C ASP A 690 4.48 14.38 14.90
N ASP A 691 3.15 14.34 14.88
CA ASP A 691 2.34 13.84 16.02
C ASP A 691 1.27 12.80 15.66
N TRP A 692 1.30 12.31 14.41
CA TRP A 692 0.38 11.29 13.87
C TRP A 692 0.32 10.00 14.71
N ASP A 693 1.46 9.63 15.28
CA ASP A 693 1.64 8.42 16.09
C ASP A 693 1.28 8.63 17.56
N GLN A 694 0.81 9.83 17.94
CA GLN A 694 0.39 10.12 19.30
C GLN A 694 -1.14 10.00 19.41
N PRO A 695 -1.68 9.03 20.18
CA PRO A 695 -3.12 8.91 20.36
C PRO A 695 -3.74 10.16 20.99
N LYS A 696 -4.75 10.73 20.35
CA LYS A 696 -5.51 11.88 20.85
C LYS A 696 -6.79 11.40 21.52
N THR A 697 -6.87 11.59 22.84
CA THR A 697 -8.03 11.16 23.64
C THR A 697 -9.16 12.21 23.59
N VAL A 698 -10.37 11.77 23.26
CA VAL A 698 -11.62 12.53 23.34
C VAL A 698 -12.41 12.05 24.54
N THR A 699 -12.99 12.97 25.29
CA THR A 699 -13.90 12.67 26.41
C THR A 699 -15.33 13.01 26.00
N ALA A 700 -16.22 12.02 26.05
CA ALA A 700 -17.66 12.22 26.01
C ALA A 700 -18.18 12.36 27.44
N ILE A 701 -19.06 13.32 27.65
CA ILE A 701 -19.62 13.69 28.96
C ILE A 701 -21.13 13.53 28.86
N GLY A 702 -21.70 12.68 29.70
CA GLY A 702 -23.15 12.54 29.81
C GLY A 702 -23.77 13.83 30.28
N VAL A 703 -24.92 14.17 29.71
CA VAL A 703 -25.68 15.36 30.08
C VAL A 703 -26.83 14.92 30.98
N ASP A 704 -27.01 15.63 32.09
CA ASP A 704 -28.09 15.42 33.06
C ASP A 704 -29.35 16.09 32.53
N ASP A 705 -30.42 15.33 32.30
CA ASP A 705 -31.72 15.91 32.08
C ASP A 705 -32.70 15.62 33.26
N SER A 706 -34.01 15.70 33.06
CA SER A 706 -34.98 15.41 34.14
C SER A 706 -36.15 14.57 33.65
N VAL A 707 -35.97 13.92 32.50
CA VAL A 707 -36.93 13.15 31.76
C VAL A 707 -36.61 11.68 31.99
N LEU A 708 -37.63 10.91 32.39
CA LEU A 708 -37.49 9.47 32.50
C LEU A 708 -37.70 8.86 31.11
N ASP A 709 -36.63 8.69 30.37
CA ASP A 709 -36.60 8.12 29.01
C ASP A 709 -35.79 6.83 28.91
N GLY A 710 -35.11 6.41 29.99
CA GLY A 710 -34.32 5.19 30.04
C GLY A 710 -32.93 5.35 29.44
N ASP A 711 -32.09 4.32 29.50
CA ASP A 711 -30.75 4.39 28.93
C ASP A 711 -30.81 4.70 27.41
N ILE A 712 -30.38 5.89 26.98
CA ILE A 712 -30.41 6.32 25.59
C ILE A 712 -29.06 6.09 24.92
N GLU A 713 -29.08 5.41 23.78
CA GLU A 713 -27.91 5.27 22.91
C GLU A 713 -27.73 6.53 22.05
N TYR A 714 -26.50 7.01 21.95
CA TYR A 714 -26.12 8.08 21.03
C TYR A 714 -24.75 7.78 20.43
N THR A 715 -24.46 8.38 19.28
CA THR A 715 -23.25 8.10 18.50
C THR A 715 -22.42 9.37 18.37
N ILE A 716 -21.10 9.21 18.51
CA ILE A 716 -20.15 10.22 18.07
C ILE A 716 -19.78 9.90 16.63
N MET A 717 -20.40 10.66 15.71
CA MET A 717 -20.07 10.63 14.30
C MET A 717 -18.70 11.26 14.07
N THR A 718 -17.93 10.60 13.23
CA THR A 718 -16.63 11.04 12.75
C THR A 718 -16.75 11.39 11.27
N SER A 719 -16.15 12.49 10.84
CA SER A 719 -16.04 12.76 9.41
C SER A 719 -14.99 11.85 8.79
N ALA A 720 -15.10 11.62 7.48
CA ALA A 720 -13.95 11.23 6.71
C ALA A 720 -12.81 12.24 6.95
N THR A 721 -11.57 11.76 6.88
CA THR A 721 -10.39 12.60 7.05
C THR A 721 -10.30 13.64 5.93
N GLU A 722 -9.92 14.87 6.27
CA GLU A 722 -9.59 15.93 5.32
C GLU A 722 -8.08 16.16 5.35
N SER A 723 -7.40 15.98 4.21
CA SER A 723 -5.94 16.15 4.11
C SER A 723 -5.46 16.56 2.72
N GLU A 724 -4.31 17.22 2.64
CA GLU A 724 -3.56 17.38 1.37
C GLU A 724 -2.70 16.14 1.07
N ASP A 725 -2.61 15.19 2.01
CA ASP A 725 -2.01 13.88 1.79
C ASP A 725 -3.01 12.97 1.07
N PRO A 726 -2.78 12.57 -0.20
CA PRO A 726 -3.72 11.75 -0.95
C PRO A 726 -4.01 10.39 -0.31
N ALA A 727 -3.10 9.87 0.52
CA ALA A 727 -3.30 8.60 1.20
C ALA A 727 -4.27 8.72 2.39
N TYR A 728 -4.42 9.93 2.94
CA TYR A 728 -5.32 10.23 4.05
C TYR A 728 -6.51 11.11 3.66
N ASP A 729 -6.61 11.62 2.44
CA ASP A 729 -7.77 12.42 2.04
C ASP A 729 -8.99 11.52 1.79
N GLY A 730 -10.09 11.82 2.46
CA GLY A 730 -11.36 11.09 2.31
C GLY A 730 -11.41 9.70 2.96
N LEU A 731 -10.45 9.31 3.80
CA LEU A 731 -10.52 8.01 4.48
C LEU A 731 -11.67 7.98 5.50
N PRO A 732 -12.45 6.88 5.55
CA PRO A 732 -13.49 6.71 6.56
C PRO A 732 -12.86 6.52 7.95
N VAL A 733 -13.58 7.00 8.97
CA VAL A 733 -13.22 6.85 10.38
C VAL A 733 -14.39 6.16 11.08
N ASP A 734 -14.10 5.25 12.01
CA ASP A 734 -15.13 4.51 12.75
C ASP A 734 -15.85 5.44 13.74
N ASP A 735 -17.18 5.39 13.71
CA ASP A 735 -18.04 6.06 14.67
C ASP A 735 -18.01 5.38 16.05
N ILE A 736 -18.28 6.14 17.10
CA ILE A 736 -18.24 5.64 18.48
C ILE A 736 -19.64 5.65 19.07
N ASN A 737 -20.20 4.46 19.30
CA ASN A 737 -21.47 4.30 20.01
C ASN A 737 -21.27 4.40 21.52
N LEU A 738 -22.16 5.14 22.18
CA LEU A 738 -22.17 5.34 23.62
C LEU A 738 -23.60 5.21 24.14
N VAL A 739 -23.73 4.81 25.40
CA VAL A 739 -25.02 4.81 26.10
C VAL A 739 -24.96 5.81 27.25
N ASN A 740 -25.89 6.75 27.31
CA ASN A 740 -26.08 7.59 28.48
C ASN A 740 -27.01 6.85 29.45
N LEU A 741 -26.49 6.47 30.62
CA LEU A 741 -27.27 5.73 31.61
C LEU A 741 -28.21 6.68 32.36
N ASP A 742 -29.50 6.37 32.30
CA ASP A 742 -30.58 7.11 32.92
C ASP A 742 -30.54 6.93 34.44
N ASN A 743 -30.58 8.05 35.14
CA ASN A 743 -30.54 8.06 36.60
C ASN A 743 -31.93 8.31 37.23
N GLU A 744 -32.94 8.61 36.41
CA GLU A 744 -34.33 8.66 36.80
C GLU A 744 -34.87 7.25 37.07
N VAL A 745 -35.85 7.15 37.99
CA VAL A 745 -36.45 5.86 38.36
C VAL A 745 -37.96 5.87 38.12
N VAL A 746 -38.44 4.87 37.37
CA VAL A 746 -39.88 4.58 37.23
C VAL A 746 -40.47 4.30 38.61
N THR A 747 -41.48 5.08 39.00
CA THR A 747 -42.30 4.75 40.17
C THR A 747 -43.66 4.20 39.71
N ASP A 748 -43.88 2.89 39.84
CA ASP A 748 -45.20 2.27 39.73
C ASP A 748 -46.19 3.00 40.67
N ARG A 749 -47.06 3.82 40.09
CA ARG A 749 -48.01 4.59 40.87
C ARG A 749 -49.26 3.77 41.11
N LEU A 750 -49.50 3.41 42.37
CA LEU A 750 -50.79 2.88 42.78
C LEU A 750 -51.88 3.93 42.50
N ILE A 751 -52.84 3.59 41.65
CA ILE A 751 -53.91 4.50 41.25
C ILE A 751 -55.10 4.37 42.19
N SER A 752 -55.59 3.14 42.42
CA SER A 752 -56.73 2.87 43.29
C SER A 752 -56.80 1.42 43.72
N GLN A 753 -57.43 1.17 44.88
CA GLN A 753 -57.71 -0.16 45.42
C GLN A 753 -59.13 -0.19 45.98
N PHE A 754 -59.89 -1.23 45.67
CA PHE A 754 -61.30 -1.39 46.03
C PHE A 754 -61.56 -2.75 46.67
N ASP A 755 -62.24 -2.72 47.81
CA ASP A 755 -62.59 -3.90 48.59
C ASP A 755 -64.12 -4.05 48.59
N PHE A 756 -64.59 -5.14 48.00
CA PHE A 756 -65.99 -5.38 47.67
C PHE A 756 -66.66 -6.23 48.74
N GLY A 757 -67.67 -5.67 49.39
CA GLY A 757 -68.26 -6.33 50.54
C GLY A 757 -69.53 -5.69 51.06
N THR A 758 -70.02 -6.17 52.21
CA THR A 758 -71.17 -5.53 52.86
C THR A 758 -70.74 -4.27 53.60
N ALA A 759 -71.67 -3.32 53.81
CA ALA A 759 -71.39 -2.11 54.59
C ALA A 759 -70.93 -2.35 56.05
N GLY A 760 -71.10 -3.58 56.56
CA GLY A 760 -70.67 -3.97 57.91
C GLY A 760 -69.40 -4.84 57.94
N SER A 761 -68.83 -5.17 56.79
CA SER A 761 -67.57 -5.92 56.71
C SER A 761 -66.38 -5.04 57.08
N PRO A 762 -65.29 -5.61 57.65
CA PRO A 762 -64.00 -4.93 57.71
C PRO A 762 -63.46 -4.64 56.31
N VAL A 763 -62.74 -3.53 56.18
CA VAL A 763 -62.15 -3.09 54.91
C VAL A 763 -60.65 -3.33 54.97
N ALA A 764 -60.09 -3.98 53.95
CA ALA A 764 -58.67 -4.21 53.82
C ALA A 764 -57.87 -2.89 53.90
N THR A 765 -56.71 -2.94 54.55
CA THR A 765 -55.89 -1.74 54.78
C THR A 765 -55.44 -1.15 53.45
N GLY A 766 -55.78 0.12 53.21
CA GLY A 766 -55.44 0.84 51.96
C GLY A 766 -56.51 0.76 50.86
N TYR A 767 -57.55 -0.05 51.06
CA TYR A 767 -58.63 -0.22 50.09
C TYR A 767 -59.82 0.70 50.37
N THR A 768 -60.51 1.11 49.31
CA THR A 768 -61.78 1.83 49.36
C THR A 768 -62.92 0.82 49.38
N GLN A 769 -63.82 0.92 50.37
CA GLN A 769 -64.95 0.01 50.48
C GLN A 769 -65.94 0.23 49.33
N VAL A 770 -66.38 -0.86 48.69
CA VAL A 770 -67.46 -0.88 47.71
C VAL A 770 -68.56 -1.83 48.15
N THR A 771 -69.71 -1.25 48.45
CA THR A 771 -70.91 -1.95 48.89
C THR A 771 -71.87 -2.25 47.72
N PRO A 772 -72.85 -3.16 47.88
CA PRO A 772 -73.81 -3.45 46.82
C PRO A 772 -74.73 -2.27 46.46
N SER A 773 -74.76 -1.23 47.30
CA SER A 773 -75.53 0.01 47.07
C SER A 773 -74.77 1.07 46.28
N ASP A 774 -73.45 0.95 46.12
CA ASP A 774 -72.62 1.98 45.50
C ASP A 774 -72.79 1.95 43.99
N ARG A 775 -73.77 2.71 43.50
CA ARG A 775 -73.97 2.92 42.06
C ARG A 775 -72.91 3.88 41.57
N TYR A 776 -72.48 3.68 40.32
CA TYR A 776 -71.55 4.59 39.67
C TYR A 776 -72.08 6.03 39.72
N ASP A 777 -71.25 6.93 40.25
CA ASP A 777 -71.49 8.37 40.35
C ASP A 777 -70.26 9.09 39.76
N PRO A 778 -70.41 9.86 38.66
CA PRO A 778 -69.31 10.62 38.06
C PRO A 778 -68.63 11.60 39.03
N ALA A 779 -69.29 12.03 40.11
CA ALA A 779 -68.68 12.90 41.11
C ALA A 779 -67.74 12.14 42.09
N VAL A 780 -67.96 10.84 42.24
CA VAL A 780 -67.16 9.94 43.09
C VAL A 780 -66.12 9.18 42.25
N GLY A 781 -66.37 9.01 40.96
CA GLY A 781 -65.47 8.41 39.99
C GLY A 781 -65.42 6.89 40.01
N HIS A 782 -66.31 6.22 40.76
CA HIS A 782 -66.42 4.75 40.72
C HIS A 782 -67.80 4.25 41.16
N GLY A 783 -68.12 3.00 40.82
CA GLY A 783 -69.31 2.30 41.32
C GLY A 783 -69.88 1.25 40.36
N TRP A 784 -70.95 0.58 40.80
CA TRP A 784 -71.64 -0.43 40.01
C TRP A 784 -72.47 0.19 38.88
N LEU A 785 -72.18 -0.22 37.65
CA LEU A 785 -72.94 0.08 36.45
C LEU A 785 -74.06 -0.98 36.27
N GLY A 786 -75.31 -0.52 36.19
CA GLY A 786 -76.46 -1.37 35.86
C GLY A 786 -77.30 -1.86 37.05
N ARG A 787 -77.44 -3.19 37.21
CA ARG A 787 -78.48 -3.85 38.04
C ARG A 787 -78.21 -3.83 39.55
N SER A 788 -79.16 -4.36 40.33
CA SER A 788 -78.96 -4.61 41.76
C SER A 788 -77.90 -5.70 42.01
N ILE A 789 -76.93 -5.35 42.85
CA ILE A 789 -75.84 -6.20 43.33
C ILE A 789 -76.18 -6.73 44.73
N GLY A 790 -75.73 -7.94 45.05
CA GLY A 790 -75.77 -8.49 46.40
C GLY A 790 -74.39 -8.44 47.05
N GLY A 791 -74.33 -8.48 48.38
CA GLY A 791 -73.07 -8.59 49.13
C GLY A 791 -73.13 -9.70 50.16
N ARG A 792 -72.00 -10.34 50.44
CA ARG A 792 -71.86 -11.34 51.50
C ARG A 792 -70.56 -11.12 52.24
N ASP A 793 -70.60 -11.28 53.55
CA ASP A 793 -69.43 -11.51 54.39
C ASP A 793 -69.54 -12.90 55.00
N ARG A 794 -68.53 -13.73 54.81
CA ARG A 794 -68.45 -15.10 55.36
C ARG A 794 -67.88 -15.13 56.77
N ALA A 795 -67.29 -14.03 57.24
CA ALA A 795 -66.55 -13.92 58.49
C ALA A 795 -65.47 -15.02 58.65
N ARG A 796 -64.86 -15.40 57.54
CA ARG A 796 -63.79 -16.39 57.40
C ARG A 796 -62.87 -15.91 56.29
N MET A 797 -61.57 -16.18 56.40
CA MET A 797 -60.50 -15.66 55.52
C MET A 797 -60.10 -14.22 55.88
N ASP A 798 -59.16 -13.63 55.12
CA ASP A 798 -58.65 -12.28 55.35
C ASP A 798 -59.60 -11.20 54.84
N ASP A 799 -59.31 -9.94 55.16
CA ASP A 799 -60.18 -8.80 54.83
C ASP A 799 -60.31 -8.55 53.31
N THR A 800 -59.44 -9.09 52.45
CA THR A 800 -59.57 -9.00 50.97
C THR A 800 -60.33 -10.17 50.33
N THR A 801 -60.68 -11.20 51.10
CA THR A 801 -61.25 -12.45 50.56
C THR A 801 -62.48 -12.93 51.32
N ARG A 802 -62.71 -12.46 52.55
CA ARG A 802 -63.82 -12.92 53.42
C ARG A 802 -65.19 -12.50 52.91
N ASP A 803 -65.25 -11.42 52.17
CA ASP A 803 -66.46 -10.80 51.66
C ASP A 803 -66.33 -10.44 50.19
N PHE A 804 -67.48 -10.34 49.54
CA PHE A 804 -67.58 -10.13 48.10
C PHE A 804 -68.92 -9.52 47.74
N ASN A 805 -68.92 -8.83 46.60
CA ASN A 805 -70.14 -8.44 45.90
C ASN A 805 -70.44 -9.44 44.78
N PHE A 806 -71.72 -9.75 44.56
CA PHE A 806 -72.13 -10.84 43.68
C PHE A 806 -73.47 -10.63 42.97
N VAL A 807 -73.67 -11.41 41.89
CA VAL A 807 -74.96 -11.63 41.24
C VAL A 807 -75.24 -13.12 41.04
N ALA A 808 -76.50 -13.53 41.24
CA ALA A 808 -76.95 -14.92 41.09
C ALA A 808 -77.33 -15.32 39.66
N SER A 809 -77.37 -14.37 38.72
CA SER A 809 -77.63 -14.59 37.30
C SER A 809 -77.13 -13.41 36.48
N GLY A 810 -76.70 -13.62 35.24
CA GLY A 810 -76.21 -12.56 34.35
C GLY A 810 -74.82 -12.05 34.74
N SER A 811 -74.56 -10.77 34.49
CA SER A 811 -73.29 -10.09 34.78
C SER A 811 -73.45 -8.93 35.76
N MET A 812 -72.33 -8.48 36.31
CA MET A 812 -72.18 -7.18 36.98
C MET A 812 -71.00 -6.43 36.36
N THR A 813 -71.09 -5.12 36.28
CA THR A 813 -70.02 -4.27 35.75
C THR A 813 -69.69 -3.19 36.76
N PHE A 814 -68.40 -3.06 37.08
CA PHE A 814 -67.87 -2.00 37.94
C PHE A 814 -67.12 -1.01 37.05
N GLY A 815 -67.44 0.28 37.18
CA GLY A 815 -66.76 1.37 36.47
C GLY A 815 -65.88 2.15 37.43
N VAL A 816 -64.69 2.55 36.96
CA VAL A 816 -63.76 3.45 37.68
C VAL A 816 -63.19 4.46 36.69
N ASP A 817 -63.41 5.75 36.96
CA ASP A 817 -62.84 6.86 36.18
C ASP A 817 -61.33 6.93 36.45
N ILE A 818 -60.55 6.59 35.44
CA ILE A 818 -59.10 6.70 35.41
C ILE A 818 -58.68 7.26 34.04
N PRO A 819 -57.60 8.04 33.94
CA PRO A 819 -57.14 8.55 32.65
C PRO A 819 -57.00 7.45 31.59
N ALA A 820 -57.08 7.81 30.32
CA ALA A 820 -56.69 6.88 29.26
C ALA A 820 -55.20 6.52 29.43
N GLY A 821 -54.86 5.24 29.27
CA GLY A 821 -53.51 4.72 29.52
C GLY A 821 -53.47 3.22 29.79
N ASN A 822 -52.27 2.68 29.99
CA ASN A 822 -52.04 1.28 30.30
C ASN A 822 -52.08 1.03 31.81
N TYR A 823 -52.78 -0.04 32.21
CA TYR A 823 -52.99 -0.38 33.60
C TYR A 823 -52.82 -1.88 33.85
N GLN A 824 -52.18 -2.21 34.97
CA GLN A 824 -52.30 -3.52 35.58
C GLN A 824 -53.57 -3.57 36.44
N VAL A 825 -54.50 -4.43 36.02
CA VAL A 825 -55.79 -4.68 36.67
C VAL A 825 -55.71 -5.98 37.44
N GLU A 826 -55.45 -5.89 38.74
CA GLU A 826 -55.38 -7.05 39.63
C GLU A 826 -56.74 -7.27 40.33
N ILE A 827 -57.34 -8.45 40.16
CA ILE A 827 -58.60 -8.84 40.81
C ILE A 827 -58.38 -9.99 41.79
N VAL A 828 -59.19 -10.00 42.85
CA VAL A 828 -59.28 -11.11 43.81
C VAL A 828 -60.68 -11.68 43.83
N VAL A 829 -60.77 -13.00 43.74
CA VAL A 829 -62.03 -13.75 43.69
C VAL A 829 -61.96 -14.94 44.66
N ALA A 830 -62.89 -14.99 45.62
CA ALA A 830 -62.94 -16.00 46.67
C ALA A 830 -64.36 -16.18 47.26
N ASP A 831 -64.72 -17.41 47.64
CA ASP A 831 -65.85 -17.69 48.54
C ASP A 831 -65.48 -18.81 49.51
N ALA A 832 -65.49 -18.51 50.81
CA ALA A 832 -65.09 -19.46 51.86
C ALA A 832 -65.94 -20.74 51.94
N ILE A 833 -67.10 -20.80 51.28
CA ILE A 833 -68.09 -21.87 51.49
C ILE A 833 -68.52 -22.56 50.19
N TYR A 834 -68.73 -21.81 49.11
CA TYR A 834 -69.27 -22.39 47.86
C TYR A 834 -68.26 -22.33 46.72
N GLU A 835 -68.29 -23.35 45.88
CA GLU A 835 -67.59 -23.33 44.60
C GLU A 835 -68.31 -22.43 43.58
N ASN A 836 -67.54 -21.76 42.74
CA ASN A 836 -68.02 -20.95 41.63
C ASN A 836 -67.25 -21.38 40.37
N GLN A 837 -67.96 -21.86 39.35
CA GLN A 837 -67.34 -22.48 38.17
C GLN A 837 -67.66 -21.69 36.90
N GLY A 838 -66.63 -21.42 36.10
CA GLY A 838 -66.70 -20.82 34.78
C GLY A 838 -67.09 -19.35 34.76
N MET A 839 -66.77 -18.57 35.79
CA MET A 839 -67.01 -17.13 35.81
C MET A 839 -66.16 -16.45 34.75
N GLN A 840 -66.76 -15.68 33.85
CA GLN A 840 -65.99 -14.96 32.83
C GLN A 840 -65.60 -13.58 33.37
N VAL A 841 -64.37 -13.18 33.11
CA VAL A 841 -63.85 -11.86 33.43
C VAL A 841 -63.71 -11.11 32.11
N LEU A 842 -64.38 -9.97 32.00
CA LEU A 842 -64.21 -9.06 30.88
C LEU A 842 -63.66 -7.73 31.41
N VAL A 843 -62.66 -7.18 30.74
CA VAL A 843 -62.17 -5.81 31.00
C VAL A 843 -62.28 -5.04 29.69
N GLU A 844 -62.77 -3.80 29.75
CA GLU A 844 -63.06 -2.98 28.55
C GLU A 844 -64.00 -3.67 27.53
N GLY A 845 -64.85 -4.58 28.02
CA GLY A 845 -65.79 -5.35 27.19
C GLY A 845 -65.18 -6.58 26.50
N GLU A 846 -63.87 -6.81 26.61
CA GLU A 846 -63.19 -8.00 26.09
C GLU A 846 -63.05 -9.07 27.18
N GLN A 847 -63.33 -10.34 26.85
CA GLN A 847 -63.18 -11.44 27.78
C GLN A 847 -61.72 -11.88 27.92
N VAL A 848 -61.10 -11.53 29.05
CA VAL A 848 -59.68 -11.80 29.35
C VAL A 848 -59.45 -13.11 30.09
N ASP A 849 -60.45 -13.65 30.81
CA ASP A 849 -60.29 -14.89 31.58
C ASP A 849 -61.63 -15.64 31.79
N THR A 850 -61.53 -16.91 32.18
CA THR A 850 -62.61 -17.76 32.71
C THR A 850 -62.16 -18.48 33.99
N LEU A 851 -62.65 -18.02 35.14
CA LEU A 851 -62.23 -18.46 36.47
C LEU A 851 -63.16 -19.52 37.07
N SER A 852 -62.56 -20.49 37.77
CA SER A 852 -63.28 -21.44 38.62
C SER A 852 -62.56 -21.59 39.96
N ILE A 853 -63.30 -21.48 41.06
CA ILE A 853 -62.79 -21.64 42.44
C ILE A 853 -63.63 -22.67 43.21
N SER A 854 -62.96 -23.42 44.07
CA SER A 854 -63.61 -24.29 45.07
C SER A 854 -63.99 -23.48 46.33
N GLY A 855 -64.88 -24.02 47.17
CA GLY A 855 -65.21 -23.38 48.44
C GLY A 855 -63.99 -23.34 49.38
N GLY A 856 -63.59 -22.15 49.82
CA GLY A 856 -62.39 -21.93 50.64
C GLY A 856 -61.14 -21.55 49.85
N GLU A 857 -61.22 -21.48 48.52
CA GLU A 857 -60.14 -21.07 47.63
C GLU A 857 -60.25 -19.58 47.28
N SER A 858 -59.11 -18.91 47.17
CA SER A 858 -58.98 -17.56 46.62
C SER A 858 -58.05 -17.57 45.42
N ILE A 859 -58.39 -16.78 44.40
CA ILE A 859 -57.56 -16.57 43.22
C ILE A 859 -57.32 -15.07 43.06
N THR A 860 -56.06 -14.71 42.84
CA THR A 860 -55.65 -13.41 42.33
C THR A 860 -55.24 -13.53 40.87
N ARG A 861 -55.65 -12.56 40.05
CA ARG A 861 -55.27 -12.46 38.63
C ARG A 861 -54.94 -11.02 38.30
N THR A 862 -53.94 -10.84 37.45
CA THR A 862 -53.51 -9.53 36.96
C THR A 862 -53.62 -9.54 35.44
N TYR A 863 -54.19 -8.48 34.89
CA TYR A 863 -54.35 -8.29 33.45
C TYR A 863 -53.76 -6.93 33.05
N ASP A 864 -53.01 -6.90 31.96
CA ASP A 864 -52.56 -5.65 31.34
C ASP A 864 -53.66 -5.15 30.40
N VAL A 865 -54.11 -3.91 30.62
CA VAL A 865 -55.29 -3.36 29.96
C VAL A 865 -55.04 -1.92 29.52
N MET A 866 -55.35 -1.62 28.27
CA MET A 866 -55.38 -0.25 27.76
C MET A 866 -56.79 0.34 27.93
N VAL A 867 -56.89 1.42 28.70
CA VAL A 867 -58.12 2.23 28.83
C VAL A 867 -58.06 3.37 27.83
N GLN A 868 -59.10 3.53 27.00
CA GLN A 868 -59.11 4.51 25.92
C GLN A 868 -60.04 5.70 26.18
N ASP A 869 -61.13 5.49 26.91
CA ASP A 869 -62.24 6.45 27.04
C ASP A 869 -62.25 7.23 28.36
N GLY A 870 -61.26 6.97 29.23
CA GLY A 870 -61.15 7.60 30.55
C GLY A 870 -61.96 6.91 31.65
N GLN A 871 -62.45 5.69 31.42
CA GLN A 871 -63.11 4.88 32.45
C GLN A 871 -62.80 3.39 32.25
N LEU A 872 -62.18 2.75 33.25
CA LEU A 872 -62.04 1.30 33.26
C LEU A 872 -63.38 0.63 33.62
N THR A 873 -63.79 -0.35 32.82
CA THR A 873 -64.97 -1.18 33.03
C THR A 873 -64.59 -2.65 33.24
N LEU A 874 -64.83 -3.16 34.45
CA LEU A 874 -64.62 -4.56 34.81
C LEU A 874 -65.97 -5.27 34.91
N THR A 875 -66.20 -6.27 34.05
CA THR A 875 -67.43 -7.05 34.01
C THR A 875 -67.19 -8.51 34.43
N MET A 876 -67.89 -8.95 35.48
CA MET A 876 -67.91 -10.34 35.93
C MET A 876 -69.20 -11.01 35.47
N VAL A 877 -69.10 -12.09 34.69
CA VAL A 877 -70.25 -12.84 34.16
C VAL A 877 -70.38 -14.18 34.86
N ARG A 878 -71.60 -14.52 35.28
CA ARG A 878 -71.85 -15.77 36.00
C ARG A 878 -71.61 -16.96 35.08
N GLY A 879 -70.79 -17.90 35.56
CA GLY A 879 -70.55 -19.17 34.91
C GLY A 879 -71.63 -20.24 35.11
N THR A 880 -71.21 -21.49 34.98
CA THR A 880 -72.07 -22.67 35.00
C THR A 880 -72.61 -22.98 36.39
N ARG A 881 -71.89 -22.62 37.47
CA ARG A 881 -72.28 -22.89 38.86
C ARG A 881 -71.80 -21.79 39.81
N GLY A 882 -72.57 -21.51 40.86
CA GLY A 882 -72.25 -20.46 41.85
C GLY A 882 -72.79 -19.08 41.46
N PHE A 883 -72.04 -18.03 41.83
CA PHE A 883 -72.28 -16.62 41.54
C PHE A 883 -71.24 -16.11 40.52
N ALA A 884 -71.48 -14.94 39.90
CA ALA A 884 -70.37 -14.06 39.55
C ALA A 884 -70.07 -13.23 40.79
N LEU A 885 -68.81 -13.16 41.19
CA LEU A 885 -68.38 -12.43 42.37
C LEU A 885 -67.00 -11.82 42.19
N ILE A 886 -66.72 -10.78 42.97
CA ILE A 886 -65.41 -10.17 43.13
C ILE A 886 -65.25 -9.71 44.58
N ASN A 887 -64.04 -9.87 45.11
CA ASN A 887 -63.69 -9.53 46.48
C ASN A 887 -62.83 -8.26 46.51
N ALA A 888 -61.82 -8.17 45.64
CA ALA A 888 -60.99 -6.96 45.56
C ALA A 888 -60.56 -6.64 44.13
N LEU A 889 -60.23 -5.36 43.91
CA LEU A 889 -59.64 -4.82 42.68
C LEU A 889 -58.51 -3.86 43.05
N LYS A 890 -57.36 -3.99 42.41
CA LYS A 890 -56.22 -3.08 42.53
C LYS A 890 -55.78 -2.63 41.14
N LEU A 891 -55.56 -1.32 40.99
CA LEU A 891 -55.18 -0.66 39.76
C LEU A 891 -53.84 0.04 39.93
N THR A 892 -52.88 -0.34 39.09
CA THR A 892 -51.55 0.29 39.00
C THR A 892 -51.36 0.79 37.57
N SER A 893 -50.92 2.04 37.39
CA SER A 893 -50.52 2.51 36.05
C SER A 893 -49.26 1.74 35.63
N SER A 894 -49.25 1.20 34.42
CA SER A 894 -48.14 0.42 33.86
C SER A 894 -47.52 1.17 32.67
N SER A 895 -46.19 1.10 32.52
CA SER A 895 -45.43 1.74 31.44
C SER A 895 -44.54 0.74 30.68
N THR A 896 -45.08 -0.41 30.24
CA THR A 896 -44.36 -1.29 29.29
C THR A 896 -45.08 -1.43 27.95
N PRO A 897 -44.34 -1.68 26.85
CA PRO A 897 -44.63 -1.09 25.54
C PRO A 897 -45.39 -2.04 24.62
N ASN A 898 -46.50 -1.58 24.06
CA ASN A 898 -46.88 -1.90 22.67
C ASN A 898 -48.01 -0.97 22.20
N ALA A 899 -47.68 0.32 22.00
CA ALA A 899 -48.58 1.26 21.32
C ALA A 899 -47.85 2.48 20.73
N ASP A 900 -46.51 2.49 20.69
CA ASP A 900 -45.80 3.63 20.11
C ASP A 900 -45.58 3.42 18.61
N PRO A 901 -45.86 4.45 17.79
CA PRO A 901 -45.47 4.45 16.39
C PRO A 901 -43.95 4.25 16.26
N GLY A 902 -43.55 3.22 15.53
CA GLY A 902 -42.15 2.90 15.27
C GLY A 902 -42.00 1.83 14.18
N VAL A 903 -40.82 1.77 13.58
CA VAL A 903 -40.42 0.72 12.64
C VAL A 903 -39.56 -0.28 13.41
N ILE A 904 -39.84 -1.56 13.24
CA ILE A 904 -39.12 -2.64 13.92
C ILE A 904 -38.34 -3.42 12.86
N VAL A 905 -37.02 -3.33 12.92
CA VAL A 905 -36.10 -4.14 12.11
C VAL A 905 -35.64 -5.34 12.95
N ARG A 906 -35.76 -6.54 12.39
CA ARG A 906 -35.29 -7.79 13.02
C ARG A 906 -34.25 -8.42 12.11
N ALA A 907 -32.99 -8.17 12.43
CA ALA A 907 -31.83 -8.86 11.87
C ALA A 907 -31.21 -9.79 12.91
N ALA A 908 -30.51 -10.83 12.45
CA ALA A 908 -29.66 -11.62 13.34
C ALA A 908 -28.36 -10.85 13.60
N ALA A 909 -27.74 -11.03 14.78
CA ALA A 909 -26.41 -10.48 15.02
C ALA A 909 -25.39 -11.15 14.07
N ASN A 910 -24.44 -10.37 13.55
CA ASN A 910 -23.37 -10.81 12.65
C ASN A 910 -23.90 -11.52 11.40
N GLN A 911 -24.77 -10.86 10.64
CA GLN A 911 -25.23 -11.40 9.37
C GLN A 911 -24.05 -11.50 8.39
N VAL A 912 -23.92 -12.63 7.71
CA VAL A 912 -22.87 -12.84 6.71
C VAL A 912 -23.47 -13.23 5.35
N THR A 913 -22.86 -12.70 4.30
CA THR A 913 -22.93 -13.24 2.93
C THR A 913 -21.54 -13.76 2.56
N SER A 914 -21.38 -14.35 1.37
CA SER A 914 -20.04 -14.70 0.89
C SER A 914 -19.97 -14.50 -0.61
N GLU A 915 -18.75 -14.36 -1.09
CA GLU A 915 -18.40 -14.36 -2.50
C GLU A 915 -18.68 -15.71 -3.17
N ASN A 916 -18.91 -16.80 -2.41
CA ASN A 916 -19.52 -18.01 -2.96
C ASN A 916 -21.02 -17.84 -3.32
N LEU A 917 -21.51 -16.59 -3.37
CA LEU A 917 -22.89 -16.17 -3.59
C LEU A 917 -23.86 -16.60 -2.48
N ASP A 918 -23.38 -16.75 -1.25
CA ASP A 918 -24.24 -17.04 -0.10
C ASP A 918 -25.13 -15.83 0.24
N SER A 919 -26.33 -16.11 0.77
CA SER A 919 -27.33 -15.09 1.07
C SER A 919 -27.81 -15.12 2.52
N THR A 920 -28.12 -13.95 3.07
CA THR A 920 -28.77 -13.75 4.38
C THR A 920 -30.11 -13.02 4.23
N SER A 921 -30.87 -12.85 5.33
CA SER A 921 -32.12 -12.10 5.31
C SER A 921 -32.47 -11.45 6.65
N PHE A 922 -33.21 -10.34 6.60
CA PHE A 922 -33.81 -9.67 7.75
C PHE A 922 -35.30 -9.35 7.49
N THR A 923 -36.03 -8.96 8.53
CA THR A 923 -37.47 -8.60 8.41
C THR A 923 -37.78 -7.23 9.00
N VAL A 924 -38.75 -6.53 8.41
CA VAL A 924 -39.24 -5.22 8.88
C VAL A 924 -40.75 -5.27 9.12
N GLU A 925 -41.22 -4.67 10.21
CA GLU A 925 -42.66 -4.49 10.56
C GLU A 925 -42.91 -3.13 11.24
N LEU A 926 -44.17 -2.68 11.38
CA LEU A 926 -44.51 -1.47 12.14
C LEU A 926 -45.07 -1.81 13.54
N GLY A 927 -44.80 -0.95 14.53
CA GLY A 927 -45.31 -1.08 15.90
C GLY A 927 -46.80 -0.80 16.10
N SER A 928 -47.45 -0.10 15.15
CA SER A 928 -48.88 0.24 15.20
C SER A 928 -49.48 0.39 13.78
N ALA A 929 -50.81 0.36 13.69
CA ALA A 929 -51.51 0.50 12.41
C ALA A 929 -51.42 1.94 11.88
N PRO A 930 -50.85 2.18 10.68
CA PRO A 930 -50.74 3.53 10.16
C PRO A 930 -52.08 3.98 9.54
N THR A 931 -52.36 5.27 9.63
CA THR A 931 -53.51 5.98 9.06
C THR A 931 -53.31 6.37 7.59
N SER A 932 -52.07 6.31 7.08
CA SER A 932 -51.69 6.44 5.67
C SER A 932 -50.52 5.50 5.36
N PRO A 933 -50.31 5.07 4.11
CA PRO A 933 -49.20 4.16 3.79
C PRO A 933 -47.83 4.72 4.23
N VAL A 934 -46.94 3.83 4.67
CA VAL A 934 -45.57 4.12 5.10
C VAL A 934 -44.63 3.46 4.10
N GLU A 935 -43.81 4.26 3.43
CA GLU A 935 -42.81 3.80 2.46
C GLU A 935 -41.39 3.90 3.07
N ILE A 936 -40.59 2.85 2.90
CA ILE A 936 -39.18 2.78 3.33
C ILE A 936 -38.37 2.33 2.11
N ASN A 937 -37.44 3.15 1.62
CA ASN A 937 -36.53 2.76 0.55
C ASN A 937 -35.31 2.05 1.13
N LEU A 938 -34.74 1.12 0.36
CA LEU A 938 -33.58 0.32 0.73
C LEU A 938 -32.49 0.46 -0.33
N GLY A 939 -31.23 0.51 0.09
CA GLY A 939 -30.06 0.48 -0.78
C GLY A 939 -28.89 -0.26 -0.13
N SER A 940 -27.91 -0.71 -0.91
CA SER A 940 -26.62 -1.16 -0.37
C SER A 940 -25.63 -0.01 -0.49
N ASN A 941 -24.81 0.23 0.54
CA ASN A 941 -23.70 1.19 0.42
C ASN A 941 -22.51 0.61 -0.36
N ASN A 942 -22.48 -0.71 -0.58
CA ASN A 942 -21.52 -1.38 -1.45
C ASN A 942 -22.24 -2.48 -2.25
N GLU A 943 -22.65 -2.13 -3.48
CA GLU A 943 -23.32 -3.09 -4.38
C GLU A 943 -22.35 -4.15 -4.96
N ASN A 944 -21.03 -3.96 -4.80
CA ASN A 944 -20.01 -4.96 -5.16
C ASN A 944 -19.88 -6.07 -4.09
N GLU A 945 -20.44 -5.89 -2.89
CA GLU A 945 -20.40 -6.88 -1.80
C GLU A 945 -21.73 -7.58 -1.58
N GLY A 946 -22.83 -6.88 -1.88
CA GLY A 946 -24.16 -7.37 -1.55
C GLY A 946 -25.27 -6.71 -2.35
N THR A 947 -26.16 -7.54 -2.89
CA THR A 947 -27.35 -7.09 -3.64
C THR A 947 -28.64 -7.44 -2.93
N LEU A 948 -29.65 -6.55 -3.07
CA LEU A 948 -30.95 -6.66 -2.38
C LEU A 948 -32.04 -7.26 -3.26
N SER A 949 -32.89 -8.11 -2.67
CA SER A 949 -34.08 -8.66 -3.34
C SER A 949 -35.19 -7.64 -3.65
N THR A 950 -35.20 -6.49 -2.96
CA THR A 950 -36.12 -5.36 -3.21
C THR A 950 -35.48 -4.05 -2.73
N GLY A 951 -35.76 -2.94 -3.41
CA GLY A 951 -35.29 -1.60 -3.04
C GLY A 951 -36.31 -0.74 -2.28
N GLN A 952 -37.51 -1.28 -1.98
CA GLN A 952 -38.54 -0.54 -1.25
C GLN A 952 -39.49 -1.49 -0.51
N LEU A 953 -39.94 -1.07 0.68
CA LEU A 953 -41.00 -1.68 1.48
C LEU A 953 -42.18 -0.70 1.62
N VAL A 954 -43.41 -1.23 1.55
CA VAL A 954 -44.63 -0.44 1.72
C VAL A 954 -45.56 -1.10 2.73
N PHE A 955 -45.86 -0.38 3.81
CA PHE A 955 -46.79 -0.79 4.86
C PHE A 955 -48.07 0.04 4.80
N THR A 956 -49.20 -0.61 5.01
CA THR A 956 -50.56 -0.09 4.94
C THR A 956 -51.33 -0.53 6.18
N GLN A 957 -52.53 0.03 6.38
CA GLN A 957 -53.40 -0.38 7.47
C GLN A 957 -53.75 -1.89 7.46
N GLU A 958 -53.62 -2.58 6.33
CA GLU A 958 -53.94 -4.00 6.19
C GLU A 958 -52.74 -4.94 6.41
N ASN A 959 -51.50 -4.46 6.29
CA ASN A 959 -50.28 -5.29 6.35
C ASN A 959 -49.17 -4.76 7.29
N TRP A 960 -49.41 -3.69 8.05
CA TRP A 960 -48.43 -3.09 8.96
C TRP A 960 -47.82 -4.06 9.97
N ASN A 961 -48.60 -5.06 10.40
CA ASN A 961 -48.21 -6.09 11.37
C ASN A 961 -47.76 -7.40 10.72
N GLN A 962 -47.49 -7.39 9.41
CA GLN A 962 -46.93 -8.53 8.70
C GLN A 962 -45.45 -8.24 8.41
N PRO A 963 -44.51 -8.98 9.02
CA PRO A 963 -43.09 -8.84 8.72
C PRO A 963 -42.82 -9.02 7.22
N GLN A 964 -42.19 -8.04 6.60
CA GLN A 964 -41.71 -8.12 5.21
C GLN A 964 -40.23 -8.52 5.22
N THR A 965 -39.89 -9.59 4.50
CA THR A 965 -38.52 -10.14 4.44
C THR A 965 -37.73 -9.53 3.30
N VAL A 966 -36.50 -9.11 3.58
CA VAL A 966 -35.50 -8.69 2.59
C VAL A 966 -34.38 -9.73 2.60
N THR A 967 -34.15 -10.37 1.45
CA THR A 967 -32.98 -11.21 1.20
C THR A 967 -31.84 -10.39 0.60
N VAL A 968 -30.62 -10.62 1.09
CA VAL A 968 -29.37 -10.03 0.63
C VAL A 968 -28.44 -11.13 0.18
N THR A 969 -27.86 -11.00 -1.02
CA THR A 969 -26.97 -12.00 -1.64
C THR A 969 -25.59 -11.41 -1.84
N GLY A 970 -24.56 -12.12 -1.39
CA GLY A 970 -23.15 -11.76 -1.61
C GLY A 970 -22.83 -11.68 -3.09
N VAL A 971 -21.91 -10.80 -3.43
CA VAL A 971 -21.35 -10.67 -4.78
C VAL A 971 -19.92 -11.21 -4.73
N ASP A 972 -19.55 -11.96 -5.77
CA ASP A 972 -18.24 -12.58 -5.97
C ASP A 972 -17.40 -11.61 -6.78
N ASP A 973 -16.25 -11.18 -6.25
CA ASP A 973 -15.23 -10.54 -7.06
C ASP A 973 -13.90 -11.34 -7.04
N ASP A 974 -12.84 -10.83 -7.68
CA ASP A 974 -11.57 -11.57 -7.85
C ASP A 974 -10.42 -10.87 -7.06
N LEU A 975 -10.77 -10.03 -6.08
CA LEU A 975 -9.83 -9.24 -5.27
C LEU A 975 -9.66 -9.87 -3.89
N VAL A 976 -8.41 -10.11 -3.48
CA VAL A 976 -8.10 -10.48 -2.09
C VAL A 976 -8.18 -9.23 -1.20
N ASP A 977 -9.37 -8.86 -0.76
CA ASP A 977 -9.60 -7.69 0.11
C ASP A 977 -10.08 -8.03 1.53
N GLY A 978 -10.25 -9.33 1.83
CA GLY A 978 -10.66 -9.84 3.13
C GLY A 978 -12.16 -9.67 3.38
N ASP A 979 -12.68 -10.22 4.49
CA ASP A 979 -14.11 -10.11 4.80
C ASP A 979 -14.58 -8.63 4.87
N ILE A 980 -15.32 -8.15 3.85
CA ILE A 980 -15.75 -6.75 3.77
C ILE A 980 -17.10 -6.55 4.46
N PRO A 981 -17.18 -5.71 5.52
CA PRO A 981 -18.45 -5.28 6.08
C PRO A 981 -19.11 -4.22 5.18
N TYR A 982 -20.41 -4.38 4.94
CA TYR A 982 -21.26 -3.42 4.24
C TYR A 982 -22.61 -3.25 4.98
N GLN A 983 -23.40 -2.26 4.56
CA GLN A 983 -24.68 -1.93 5.18
C GLN A 983 -25.81 -1.88 4.15
N VAL A 984 -26.97 -2.41 4.56
CA VAL A 984 -28.24 -2.13 3.92
C VAL A 984 -28.79 -0.84 4.52
N ILE A 985 -28.72 0.23 3.74
CA ILE A 985 -29.21 1.55 4.10
C ILE A 985 -30.73 1.58 3.95
N THR A 986 -31.41 1.95 5.02
CA THR A 986 -32.85 2.14 5.09
C THR A 986 -33.15 3.63 5.15
N SER A 987 -34.03 4.13 4.29
CA SER A 987 -34.39 5.55 4.32
C SER A 987 -35.35 5.84 5.46
N ASN A 988 -35.36 7.08 5.96
CA ASN A 988 -36.46 7.56 6.79
C ASN A 988 -37.81 7.29 6.13
N THR A 989 -38.78 6.91 6.96
CA THR A 989 -40.15 6.64 6.55
C THR A 989 -40.77 7.84 5.83
N THR A 990 -41.39 7.58 4.68
CA THR A 990 -42.24 8.56 3.99
C THR A 990 -43.69 8.20 4.20
N SER A 991 -44.44 9.05 4.93
CA SER A 991 -45.87 8.87 5.15
C SER A 991 -46.61 10.20 5.31
N LEU A 992 -47.91 10.17 5.01
CA LEU A 992 -48.85 11.24 5.42
C LEU A 992 -49.43 11.00 6.82
N ASP A 993 -49.12 9.85 7.44
CA ASP A 993 -49.39 9.62 8.85
C ASP A 993 -48.35 10.40 9.67
N PRO A 994 -48.74 11.40 10.47
CA PRO A 994 -47.81 12.18 11.29
C PRO A 994 -46.98 11.32 12.26
N SER A 995 -47.50 10.16 12.65
CA SER A 995 -46.83 9.22 13.55
C SER A 995 -45.72 8.41 12.87
N TYR A 996 -45.69 8.38 11.54
CA TYR A 996 -44.69 7.66 10.72
C TYR A 996 -44.05 8.59 9.69
N GLN A 997 -44.11 9.91 9.90
CA GLN A 997 -43.56 10.87 8.97
C GLN A 997 -42.10 11.15 9.34
N GLY A 998 -41.17 10.67 8.54
CA GLY A 998 -39.75 10.97 8.66
C GLY A 998 -39.04 10.25 9.79
N LEU A 999 -39.64 9.20 10.37
CA LEU A 999 -38.96 8.34 11.35
C LEU A 999 -37.74 7.70 10.72
N ASP A 1000 -36.63 7.74 11.45
CA ASP A 1000 -35.42 7.01 11.12
C ASP A 1000 -35.64 5.51 11.29
N VAL A 1001 -34.96 4.71 10.47
CA VAL A 1001 -35.07 3.25 10.46
C VAL A 1001 -33.66 2.68 10.60
N ASP A 1002 -33.49 1.66 11.43
CA ASP A 1002 -32.18 1.07 11.66
C ASP A 1002 -31.65 0.39 10.38
N ASP A 1003 -30.42 0.76 10.00
CA ASP A 1003 -29.66 0.08 8.95
C ASP A 1003 -29.24 -1.33 9.39
N VAL A 1004 -29.00 -2.20 8.41
CA VAL A 1004 -28.61 -3.60 8.67
C VAL A 1004 -27.18 -3.84 8.23
N SER A 1005 -26.29 -4.10 9.19
CA SER A 1005 -24.89 -4.46 8.93
C SER A 1005 -24.75 -5.92 8.53
N ILE A 1006 -23.97 -6.17 7.48
CA ILE A 1006 -23.68 -7.50 6.92
C ILE A 1006 -22.19 -7.56 6.58
N THR A 1007 -21.56 -8.72 6.70
CA THR A 1007 -20.18 -8.95 6.22
C THR A 1007 -20.21 -9.92 5.05
N ASN A 1008 -19.63 -9.55 3.92
CA ASN A 1008 -19.35 -10.47 2.83
C ASN A 1008 -18.04 -11.20 3.14
N LEU A 1009 -18.06 -12.53 3.19
CA LEU A 1009 -16.88 -13.33 3.47
C LEU A 1009 -16.07 -13.54 2.18
N ASP A 1010 -14.80 -13.15 2.25
CA ASP A 1010 -13.83 -13.24 1.15
C ASP A 1010 -13.45 -14.70 0.92
N ASN A 1011 -13.46 -15.12 -0.35
CA ASN A 1011 -13.05 -16.45 -0.76
C ASN A 1011 -11.67 -16.49 -1.44
N ASP A 1012 -11.09 -15.32 -1.70
CA ASP A 1012 -9.73 -15.10 -2.17
C ASP A 1012 -8.74 -15.05 -0.98
N ILE A 1013 -7.43 -15.30 -1.19
CA ILE A 1013 -6.48 -15.48 -0.06
C ILE A 1013 -5.07 -14.92 -0.27
N SER A 1014 -4.45 -14.43 0.82
CA SER A 1014 -3.01 -14.12 0.95
C SER A 1014 -2.36 -14.64 2.26
N ALA A 1015 -1.26 -15.43 2.10
CA ALA A 1015 -0.22 -15.97 3.01
C ALA A 1015 -0.54 -16.94 4.20
N THR A 1016 0.37 -17.92 4.39
CA THR A 1016 0.25 -19.24 5.08
C THR A 1016 1.01 -19.35 6.44
N GLU A 1017 0.49 -20.08 7.45
CA GLU A 1017 1.16 -20.33 8.77
C GLU A 1017 2.07 -21.56 8.71
N LEU A 1018 3.38 -21.47 8.96
CA LEU A 1018 4.26 -22.64 8.98
C LEU A 1018 4.21 -23.42 10.30
N VAL A 1019 3.89 -24.72 10.25
CA VAL A 1019 3.54 -25.56 11.42
C VAL A 1019 4.66 -26.54 11.80
N ASN A 1020 5.24 -27.25 10.83
CA ASN A 1020 6.32 -28.21 11.10
C ASN A 1020 7.37 -28.27 9.99
N ARG A 1021 8.59 -28.67 10.38
CA ARG A 1021 9.73 -28.92 9.50
C ARG A 1021 10.40 -30.24 9.89
N PHE A 1022 10.58 -31.17 8.97
CA PHE A 1022 11.19 -32.49 9.18
C PHE A 1022 12.32 -32.77 8.21
N ASP A 1023 13.44 -33.23 8.75
CA ASP A 1023 14.64 -33.60 8.00
C ASP A 1023 14.89 -35.10 8.20
N PHE A 1024 14.79 -35.87 7.12
CA PHE A 1024 14.79 -37.32 7.13
C PHE A 1024 16.17 -37.87 6.86
N GLY A 1025 16.76 -38.49 7.88
CA GLY A 1025 18.19 -38.73 7.87
C GLY A 1025 18.68 -39.91 8.68
N SER A 1026 20.00 -40.09 8.69
CA SER A 1026 20.64 -41.00 9.64
C SER A 1026 20.74 -40.39 11.04
N SER A 1027 20.98 -41.20 12.07
CA SER A 1027 21.21 -40.69 13.43
C SER A 1027 22.53 -39.92 13.58
N THR A 1028 23.37 -39.90 12.54
CA THR A 1028 24.74 -39.34 12.57
C THR A 1028 25.00 -38.25 11.54
N SER A 1029 24.11 -38.06 10.56
CA SER A 1029 24.16 -36.93 9.65
C SER A 1029 23.82 -35.64 10.40
N PRO A 1030 24.18 -34.45 9.89
CA PRO A 1030 23.68 -33.16 10.38
C PRO A 1030 22.16 -33.05 10.27
N THR A 1031 21.58 -32.06 10.94
CA THR A 1031 20.16 -31.71 10.75
C THR A 1031 20.16 -30.25 10.30
N GLU A 1032 19.39 -29.91 9.28
CA GLU A 1032 19.20 -28.51 8.90
C GLU A 1032 18.66 -27.68 10.07
N ALA A 1033 19.10 -26.43 10.17
CA ALA A 1033 18.67 -25.54 11.25
C ALA A 1033 17.15 -25.30 11.19
N GLY A 1034 16.46 -25.45 12.33
CA GLY A 1034 15.00 -25.31 12.42
C GLY A 1034 14.21 -26.56 11.97
N TYR A 1035 14.86 -27.62 11.50
CA TYR A 1035 14.21 -28.88 11.16
C TYR A 1035 14.28 -29.91 12.29
N THR A 1036 13.23 -30.71 12.42
CA THR A 1036 13.20 -31.86 13.32
C THR A 1036 13.77 -33.08 12.61
N LYS A 1037 14.88 -33.63 13.12
CA LYS A 1037 15.46 -34.86 12.59
C LYS A 1037 14.54 -36.06 12.78
N VAL A 1038 14.31 -36.80 11.70
CA VAL A 1038 13.56 -38.05 11.67
C VAL A 1038 14.46 -39.18 11.18
N VAL A 1039 14.69 -40.18 12.03
CA VAL A 1039 15.51 -41.36 11.68
C VAL A 1039 14.64 -42.60 11.39
N PRO A 1040 15.18 -43.65 10.73
CA PRO A 1040 14.40 -44.86 10.39
C PRO A 1040 13.75 -45.60 11.58
N THR A 1041 14.21 -45.33 12.80
CA THR A 1041 13.68 -45.93 14.04
C THR A 1041 12.60 -45.08 14.72
N ASP A 1042 12.32 -43.86 14.26
CA ASP A 1042 11.28 -42.99 14.82
C ASP A 1042 9.89 -43.47 14.37
N ARG A 1043 9.39 -44.50 15.05
CA ARG A 1043 8.00 -44.94 14.90
C ARG A 1043 7.06 -43.89 15.50
N TYR A 1044 5.88 -43.76 14.92
CA TYR A 1044 4.85 -42.86 15.43
C TYR A 1044 4.60 -43.10 16.93
N ASP A 1045 4.66 -42.00 17.68
CA ASP A 1045 4.45 -41.96 19.12
C ASP A 1045 3.58 -40.73 19.42
N ALA A 1046 2.37 -40.96 19.94
CA ALA A 1046 1.40 -39.91 20.25
C ALA A 1046 1.91 -38.88 21.28
N SER A 1047 2.98 -39.17 22.03
CA SER A 1047 3.62 -38.18 22.92
C SER A 1047 4.59 -37.25 22.20
N LYS A 1048 5.12 -37.68 21.05
CA LYS A 1048 5.97 -36.86 20.17
C LYS A 1048 5.14 -36.10 19.12
N GLY A 1049 3.97 -36.62 18.79
CA GLY A 1049 3.09 -36.05 17.77
C GLY A 1049 3.54 -36.33 16.34
N PHE A 1050 4.54 -37.18 16.10
CA PHE A 1050 4.94 -37.58 14.75
C PHE A 1050 5.68 -38.92 14.72
N GLY A 1051 5.83 -39.51 13.53
CA GLY A 1051 6.73 -40.62 13.25
C GLY A 1051 6.24 -41.55 12.13
N TRP A 1052 7.06 -42.56 11.82
CA TRP A 1052 6.76 -43.56 10.79
C TRP A 1052 5.69 -44.56 11.25
N LEU A 1053 4.58 -44.63 10.51
CA LEU A 1053 3.50 -45.61 10.70
C LEU A 1053 3.89 -46.99 10.14
N SER A 1054 4.52 -47.01 8.96
CA SER A 1054 4.81 -48.26 8.24
C SER A 1054 6.18 -48.24 7.52
N GLY A 1055 6.54 -49.33 6.85
CA GLY A 1055 7.80 -49.46 6.09
C GLY A 1055 8.99 -50.14 6.83
N GLN A 1056 9.83 -50.83 6.04
CA GLN A 1056 11.14 -51.33 6.46
C GLN A 1056 12.23 -50.32 6.07
N LEU A 1057 12.40 -49.32 6.91
CA LEU A 1057 13.18 -48.13 6.61
C LEU A 1057 14.68 -48.33 6.80
N GLY A 1058 15.46 -47.71 5.92
CA GLY A 1058 16.87 -47.43 6.12
C GLY A 1058 17.16 -45.96 5.83
N SER A 1059 18.38 -45.51 6.09
CA SER A 1059 18.84 -44.16 5.73
C SER A 1059 20.13 -44.22 4.91
N ARG A 1060 20.43 -43.12 4.23
CA ARG A 1060 21.69 -42.90 3.51
C ARG A 1060 22.15 -41.48 3.78
N ASP A 1061 23.45 -41.31 4.00
CA ASP A 1061 24.13 -40.03 4.10
C ASP A 1061 25.20 -39.98 3.00
N ARG A 1062 25.17 -38.94 2.16
CA ARG A 1062 26.06 -38.75 1.00
C ARG A 1062 27.20 -37.75 1.23
N THR A 1063 27.34 -37.20 2.44
CA THR A 1063 28.41 -36.36 3.00
C THR A 1063 28.83 -35.06 2.29
N ASP A 1064 28.51 -34.87 1.01
CA ASP A 1064 29.08 -33.82 0.15
C ASP A 1064 28.01 -32.85 -0.40
N ALA A 1065 26.89 -32.63 0.30
CA ALA A 1065 25.77 -31.77 -0.09
C ALA A 1065 25.22 -30.98 1.12
N ASP A 1066 24.31 -30.01 0.88
CA ASP A 1066 23.59 -29.28 1.93
C ASP A 1066 22.73 -30.20 2.81
N ASP A 1067 22.43 -29.76 4.03
CA ASP A 1067 21.85 -30.63 5.06
C ASP A 1067 20.47 -31.18 4.67
N LEU A 1068 19.68 -30.48 3.84
CA LEU A 1068 18.36 -30.96 3.37
C LEU A 1068 18.40 -31.93 2.18
N THR A 1069 19.51 -32.05 1.46
CA THR A 1069 19.62 -32.95 0.27
C THR A 1069 20.68 -34.04 0.45
N ARG A 1070 21.52 -33.91 1.47
CA ARG A 1070 22.63 -34.80 1.79
C ARG A 1070 22.19 -36.20 2.20
N ASP A 1071 21.12 -36.30 2.96
CA ASP A 1071 20.60 -37.55 3.48
C ASP A 1071 19.10 -37.72 3.25
N PHE A 1072 18.66 -38.96 3.40
CA PHE A 1072 17.28 -39.36 3.20
C PHE A 1072 16.97 -40.66 3.96
N ASN A 1073 15.69 -40.83 4.29
CA ASN A 1073 15.11 -42.12 4.65
C ASN A 1073 14.57 -42.82 3.40
N HIS A 1074 14.69 -44.14 3.32
CA HIS A 1074 14.27 -44.92 2.15
C HIS A 1074 13.68 -46.29 2.51
N VAL A 1075 12.88 -46.85 1.59
CA VAL A 1075 12.39 -48.24 1.63
C VAL A 1075 12.73 -48.96 0.33
N ALA A 1076 13.25 -50.19 0.45
CA ALA A 1076 13.70 -50.97 -0.70
C ALA A 1076 12.55 -51.63 -1.50
N SER A 1077 11.39 -51.83 -0.88
CA SER A 1077 10.20 -52.42 -1.48
C SER A 1077 8.94 -52.02 -0.71
N GLY A 1078 7.84 -51.74 -1.42
CA GLY A 1078 6.58 -51.28 -0.82
C GLY A 1078 6.55 -49.76 -0.65
N ALA A 1079 5.92 -49.30 0.43
CA ALA A 1079 5.78 -47.89 0.77
C ALA A 1079 6.33 -47.59 2.18
N MET A 1080 6.61 -46.32 2.42
CA MET A 1080 6.80 -45.76 3.75
C MET A 1080 5.72 -44.72 4.01
N GLU A 1081 5.26 -44.66 5.24
CA GLU A 1081 4.15 -43.80 5.63
C GLU A 1081 4.53 -43.06 6.91
N PHE A 1082 4.48 -41.73 6.86
CA PHE A 1082 4.82 -40.83 7.95
C PHE A 1082 3.57 -40.11 8.42
N ALA A 1083 3.43 -39.94 9.73
CA ALA A 1083 2.30 -39.24 10.34
C ALA A 1083 2.76 -38.10 11.25
N VAL A 1084 1.94 -37.04 11.30
CA VAL A 1084 2.11 -35.87 12.18
C VAL A 1084 0.75 -35.47 12.73
N ASP A 1085 0.64 -35.32 14.04
CA ASP A 1085 -0.57 -34.84 14.71
C ASP A 1085 -0.71 -33.34 14.44
N LEU A 1086 -1.81 -32.95 13.80
CA LEU A 1086 -2.13 -31.56 13.42
C LEU A 1086 -3.56 -31.22 13.83
N ALA A 1087 -3.89 -29.93 13.92
CA ALA A 1087 -5.30 -29.56 14.04
C ALA A 1087 -6.05 -29.94 12.74
N ASN A 1088 -7.38 -30.02 12.82
CA ASN A 1088 -8.16 -30.09 11.59
C ASN A 1088 -8.03 -28.77 10.84
N GLY A 1089 -7.79 -28.84 9.54
CA GLY A 1089 -7.51 -27.66 8.72
C GLY A 1089 -6.99 -28.05 7.35
N VAL A 1090 -6.77 -27.06 6.50
CA VAL A 1090 -6.11 -27.26 5.20
C VAL A 1090 -4.64 -26.94 5.36
N TYR A 1091 -3.78 -27.78 4.80
CA TYR A 1091 -2.34 -27.68 4.91
C TYR A 1091 -1.68 -27.77 3.54
N ARG A 1092 -0.56 -27.07 3.36
CA ARG A 1092 0.40 -27.26 2.27
C ARG A 1092 1.58 -28.08 2.79
N ILE A 1093 1.91 -29.16 2.08
CA ILE A 1093 2.95 -30.12 2.43
C ILE A 1093 4.02 -30.04 1.36
N SER A 1094 5.13 -29.37 1.65
CA SER A 1094 6.26 -29.29 0.71
C SER A 1094 7.27 -30.38 1.01
N VAL A 1095 7.77 -31.07 -0.02
CA VAL A 1095 8.71 -32.18 0.13
C VAL A 1095 9.95 -31.99 -0.73
N ILE A 1096 11.09 -32.46 -0.24
CA ILE A 1096 12.31 -32.65 -1.03
C ILE A 1096 12.56 -34.15 -1.20
N ILE A 1097 12.68 -34.60 -2.44
CA ILE A 1097 12.90 -36.01 -2.79
C ILE A 1097 14.01 -36.09 -3.85
N GLY A 1098 15.14 -36.72 -3.54
CA GLY A 1098 16.17 -37.04 -4.52
C GLY A 1098 17.35 -37.86 -3.97
N ASP A 1099 18.11 -38.46 -4.88
CA ASP A 1099 19.41 -39.09 -4.58
C ASP A 1099 20.46 -38.61 -5.59
N ARG A 1100 21.60 -38.17 -5.07
CA ARG A 1100 22.73 -37.73 -5.86
C ARG A 1100 23.26 -38.79 -6.84
N TYR A 1101 23.20 -40.07 -6.48
CA TYR A 1101 23.94 -41.11 -7.20
C TYR A 1101 23.06 -42.03 -8.04
N TYR A 1102 21.78 -42.13 -7.74
CA TYR A 1102 20.90 -43.09 -8.36
C TYR A 1102 19.64 -42.41 -8.89
N ALA A 1103 19.18 -42.86 -10.05
CA ALA A 1103 17.88 -42.48 -10.58
C ALA A 1103 16.77 -43.33 -9.94
N HIS A 1104 15.59 -42.74 -9.83
CA HIS A 1104 14.38 -43.33 -9.28
C HIS A 1104 13.25 -43.09 -10.25
N SER A 1105 12.49 -44.12 -10.64
CA SER A 1105 11.42 -43.96 -11.65
C SER A 1105 10.07 -44.46 -11.15
N GLY A 1106 9.04 -43.64 -11.35
CA GLY A 1106 7.65 -43.93 -11.00
C GLY A 1106 7.34 -44.00 -9.50
N MET A 1107 8.11 -43.32 -8.64
CA MET A 1107 7.79 -43.22 -7.21
C MET A 1107 6.44 -42.53 -7.05
N LYS A 1108 5.61 -42.99 -6.12
CA LYS A 1108 4.28 -42.42 -5.91
C LYS A 1108 4.24 -41.67 -4.59
N VAL A 1109 3.71 -40.45 -4.61
CA VAL A 1109 3.50 -39.62 -3.43
C VAL A 1109 2.01 -39.54 -3.19
N SER A 1110 1.57 -39.91 -1.98
CA SER A 1110 0.17 -39.78 -1.57
C SER A 1110 0.08 -39.02 -0.25
N VAL A 1111 -0.88 -38.10 -0.15
CA VAL A 1111 -1.16 -37.33 1.06
C VAL A 1111 -2.60 -37.58 1.47
N GLU A 1112 -2.88 -37.85 2.74
CA GLU A 1112 -4.21 -38.23 3.22
C GLU A 1112 -4.85 -39.41 2.46
N GLY A 1113 -3.99 -40.33 1.98
CA GLY A 1113 -4.39 -41.50 1.20
C GLY A 1113 -4.73 -41.22 -0.27
N GLU A 1114 -4.64 -39.97 -0.74
CA GLU A 1114 -4.83 -39.59 -2.14
C GLU A 1114 -3.49 -39.53 -2.89
N LEU A 1115 -3.41 -40.16 -4.06
CA LEU A 1115 -2.21 -40.11 -4.92
C LEU A 1115 -2.11 -38.74 -5.59
N VAL A 1116 -1.14 -37.93 -5.14
CA VAL A 1116 -0.93 -36.57 -5.63
C VAL A 1116 0.14 -36.49 -6.72
N ASP A 1117 1.12 -37.41 -6.74
CA ASP A 1117 2.15 -37.41 -7.79
C ASP A 1117 2.76 -38.79 -8.09
N THR A 1118 3.34 -38.92 -9.29
CA THR A 1118 4.20 -40.02 -9.73
C THR A 1118 5.52 -39.51 -10.32
N LEU A 1119 6.58 -39.60 -9.53
CA LEU A 1119 7.89 -38.98 -9.77
C LEU A 1119 8.87 -39.89 -10.49
N SER A 1120 9.60 -39.34 -11.46
CA SER A 1120 10.82 -39.95 -12.02
C SER A 1120 11.96 -38.95 -11.97
N ILE A 1121 12.96 -39.25 -11.14
CA ILE A 1121 14.03 -38.33 -10.75
C ILE A 1121 15.37 -38.94 -11.16
N GLY A 1122 16.17 -38.18 -11.90
CA GLY A 1122 17.52 -38.56 -12.33
C GLY A 1122 18.55 -38.52 -11.19
N PRO A 1123 19.78 -39.01 -11.43
CA PRO A 1123 20.88 -38.87 -10.47
C PRO A 1123 21.25 -37.39 -10.31
N ASN A 1124 21.40 -36.93 -9.06
CA ASN A 1124 21.72 -35.52 -8.74
C ASN A 1124 20.62 -34.54 -9.17
N GLU A 1125 19.40 -35.03 -9.24
CA GLU A 1125 18.18 -34.24 -9.38
C GLU A 1125 17.40 -34.38 -8.07
N PHE A 1126 16.82 -33.27 -7.60
CA PHE A 1126 16.00 -33.23 -6.40
C PHE A 1126 14.67 -32.58 -6.75
N PHE A 1127 13.61 -33.37 -6.62
CA PHE A 1127 12.25 -32.90 -6.76
C PHE A 1127 11.87 -32.08 -5.54
N ARG A 1128 11.27 -30.91 -5.78
CA ARG A 1128 10.81 -29.96 -4.77
C ARG A 1128 9.44 -29.50 -5.21
N ASP A 1129 8.41 -29.89 -4.48
CA ASP A 1129 7.04 -29.50 -4.78
C ASP A 1129 6.19 -29.54 -3.51
N SER A 1130 5.00 -28.95 -3.61
CA SER A 1130 4.05 -28.82 -2.51
C SER A 1130 2.68 -29.37 -2.87
N TYR A 1131 2.05 -30.02 -1.90
CA TYR A 1131 0.73 -30.63 -2.06
C TYR A 1131 -0.24 -30.05 -1.03
N MET A 1132 -1.45 -29.71 -1.46
CA MET A 1132 -2.53 -29.33 -0.53
C MET A 1132 -3.18 -30.59 0.04
N ALA A 1133 -3.48 -30.59 1.33
CA ALA A 1133 -4.26 -31.65 1.97
C ALA A 1133 -5.17 -31.09 3.07
N THR A 1134 -6.35 -31.69 3.22
CA THR A 1134 -7.28 -31.34 4.32
C THR A 1134 -7.17 -32.39 5.40
N VAL A 1135 -6.67 -32.00 6.58
CA VAL A 1135 -6.66 -32.86 7.77
C VAL A 1135 -8.01 -32.76 8.45
N SER A 1136 -8.69 -33.90 8.59
CA SER A 1136 -10.05 -33.96 9.16
C SER A 1136 -10.15 -34.80 10.45
N ASP A 1137 -9.13 -35.57 10.75
CA ASP A 1137 -9.08 -36.50 11.89
C ASP A 1137 -8.01 -36.16 12.93
N GLY A 1138 -7.36 -35.01 12.78
CA GLY A 1138 -6.30 -34.50 13.64
C GLY A 1138 -4.92 -35.08 13.36
N GLN A 1139 -4.71 -35.75 12.22
CA GLN A 1139 -3.42 -36.30 11.84
C GLN A 1139 -3.19 -36.25 10.34
N LEU A 1140 -2.09 -35.65 9.90
CA LEU A 1140 -1.64 -35.71 8.51
C LEU A 1140 -0.84 -36.98 8.27
N THR A 1141 -1.08 -37.64 7.13
CA THR A 1141 -0.39 -38.82 6.65
C THR A 1141 0.24 -38.58 5.26
N LEU A 1142 1.53 -38.90 5.13
CA LEU A 1142 2.29 -38.88 3.88
C LEU A 1142 2.79 -40.28 3.56
N GLU A 1143 2.35 -40.86 2.45
CA GLU A 1143 2.86 -42.14 1.92
C GLU A 1143 3.75 -41.92 0.69
N ILE A 1144 4.96 -42.47 0.70
CA ILE A 1144 5.83 -42.54 -0.48
C ILE A 1144 6.08 -44.01 -0.84
N ALA A 1145 5.57 -44.40 -2.00
CA ALA A 1145 5.64 -45.77 -2.50
C ALA A 1145 6.64 -45.94 -3.63
N ARG A 1146 7.34 -47.08 -3.62
CA ARG A 1146 8.37 -47.39 -4.61
C ARG A 1146 7.76 -47.57 -6.00
N GLY A 1147 8.40 -46.97 -6.99
CA GLY A 1147 8.07 -47.12 -8.40
C GLY A 1147 8.69 -48.31 -9.11
N GLU A 1148 8.92 -48.12 -10.41
CA GLU A 1148 9.45 -49.13 -11.33
C GLU A 1148 10.93 -49.45 -11.08
N SER A 1149 11.73 -48.44 -10.74
CA SER A 1149 13.17 -48.58 -10.47
C SER A 1149 13.64 -47.69 -9.32
N GLY A 1150 14.77 -48.04 -8.69
CA GLY A 1150 15.28 -47.35 -7.49
C GLY A 1150 14.58 -47.79 -6.19
N PHE A 1151 14.60 -46.92 -5.19
CA PHE A 1151 13.89 -47.02 -3.90
C PHE A 1151 12.85 -45.90 -3.78
N ALA A 1152 11.88 -46.01 -2.88
CA ALA A 1152 11.16 -44.83 -2.41
C ALA A 1152 12.00 -44.14 -1.33
N LEU A 1153 12.06 -42.81 -1.35
CA LEU A 1153 12.84 -42.01 -0.41
C LEU A 1153 12.20 -40.64 -0.17
N ILE A 1154 12.63 -39.98 0.90
CA ILE A 1154 12.36 -38.58 1.19
C ILE A 1154 13.53 -37.99 1.96
N ASN A 1155 13.89 -36.75 1.62
CA ASN A 1155 14.96 -36.00 2.25
C ASN A 1155 14.40 -35.04 3.31
N SER A 1156 13.38 -34.23 2.96
CA SER A 1156 12.75 -33.32 3.93
C SER A 1156 11.27 -33.08 3.64
N MET A 1157 10.57 -32.53 4.63
CA MET A 1157 9.18 -32.10 4.52
C MET A 1157 8.94 -30.84 5.36
N THR A 1158 8.18 -29.89 4.83
CA THR A 1158 7.56 -28.79 5.59
C THR A 1158 6.05 -28.90 5.52
N ILE A 1159 5.39 -28.43 6.57
CA ILE A 1159 3.93 -28.41 6.68
C ILE A 1159 3.52 -27.00 7.08
N GLU A 1160 2.71 -26.36 6.25
CA GLU A 1160 2.11 -25.04 6.46
C GLU A 1160 0.60 -25.20 6.57
N ARG A 1161 -0.02 -24.55 7.56
CA ARG A 1161 -1.47 -24.42 7.67
C ARG A 1161 -1.95 -23.25 6.81
N ILE A 1162 -3.04 -23.49 6.10
CA ILE A 1162 -3.69 -22.58 5.18
C ILE A 1162 -5.00 -22.04 5.80
N THR A 1163 -5.79 -22.90 6.44
CA THR A 1163 -7.04 -22.54 7.16
C THR A 1163 -7.24 -23.38 8.44
#